data_AF-A0A7C6G594-F1
#
_entry.id   AF-A0A7C6G594-F1
#
_cell.length_a   1.000
_cell.length_b   1.000
_cell.length_c   1.000
_cell.angle_alpha   90.00
_cell.angle_beta   90.00
_cell.angle_gamma   90.00
#
_symmetry.space_group_name_H-M   'P 1'
#
loop_
_entity.id
_entity.type
_entity.pdbx_description
1 polymer ?
#
loop_
_entity_poly.entity_id
_entity_poly.type
_entity_poly.pdbx_seq_one_letter_code
_entity_poly.pdbx_strand_id
1 'polypeptide(L)'
;MMKRKLLFLSLCLFVFYSNAHSFTCIIKKKKAETDYAITLNGNGLLTPTNSAVPEFSTSFTITAWINPAINSSAERTIAAWASSSSGQIGNFFRLEGDNYLYYGQWNGTFKKVKSNTPIVSGLWSHVALVKNNNQISFYLNGEDVTGNYVSGAAPMNNNAQGDAFRFGGLFQNGSAKEFFNGLIDDIAFYSTARTATEIKAEYENGVNPSDSKLWGYWNFNDQANPVTDNSASGTHKLTILNAEYTLANKTVNPEISTVSTGFVKNTTARAYVNSDMGGTVFWAVYPSSTVLTNAAEVKTATGAVKSGSLTYSTPGLQDFWVVNKLNPATDYTLYAVIESGGKLSEIAKTNFTTTNITLDLIGQIDAVKALINRLLPERASEFEFAGIEKIDDVLDVFELSSVGNNILIKGSSATAMAAGLRYYMNNYCKASFSWNGHQDELPNPLPALSETIRKETTYMHRYALNYCTMNYTMSFWDWERWEHEIDLMATQGVNMFLSPIGSEAVWQKVMERYGYTFAEIQKFIPGPAYTAWWLMGNLEGEGGPVSQEYIDGRVELQKKIMARAKELGMEVVLQGFAGLVPSNFGSKVPGAVIHPQGEWFSYTRPAIISGPKTAEVAAAWYEESANLFGAVNYYGGDLFHEGGNVPGNLDVTKYAADIQAEMFKINPEAVWVLQAWAGNPREDVIRGLKKDQCLVLDIANEKYNVWKEKNSFNGIPWVYGVINNFGGRMSIYGRMSKLANGVYDMQNDPNKKNIWGIGIVPEAIIFNQVSYDMVWDYVWETAKINPQAWMEKFAAYRYGKNLDNTAKAWKILEPTALACNTNQDGGSESVINARPALDVDRASTWSLTKLYYDPAKIVPAWTHMINSIDVFKDKTTFRYDLVDISRQVLSNLALEVQKEMTAAFRANNKELFNEKSKLFLEIILDQDSLLRTREEFLLGLWIEDARKMGTNDTEKNLFERNARALITTWNLRANTNLHDYAHREWAGLTKDYYYKRWELFISDLKGRLDGQPAKNYNFYNVLEKGWQLKYSEKFPTETEGDEIEMSKYIYEKYMPKLKYTLTNSSPVVHSAEFTIPENLSFGTVVGTVIATDPNPNQKLSYSIYSQSVENAFSINESTGEITINDADAMKYVNTPSFSLIVKVSDNGSPSYSVYAEIKVLLTTSIHSVKDDLGSKIKIHPNPTKNLLTVNLPIQEKVNLKIVDTVGKTINLYTKNEKQFDLDTSSLSNGVYFLAINGKKLNDTISFIIE
;
A
#
# COMPACT_ATOMS: atom_id res chain seq x y z
N MET A 1 -64.38 -26.58 16.57
CA MET A 1 -63.89 -27.32 15.39
C MET A 1 -63.65 -26.32 14.26
N MET A 2 -62.51 -26.44 13.58
CA MET A 2 -62.07 -25.70 12.38
C MET A 2 -61.79 -24.19 12.50
N LYS A 3 -60.53 -23.87 12.79
CA LYS A 3 -59.74 -22.83 12.10
C LYS A 3 -58.55 -23.53 11.44
N ARG A 4 -58.32 -23.33 10.14
CA ARG A 4 -57.01 -23.31 9.45
C ARG A 4 -57.21 -23.23 7.92
N LYS A 5 -57.32 -22.00 7.43
CA LYS A 5 -56.94 -21.59 6.07
C LYS A 5 -55.87 -20.51 6.24
N LEU A 6 -54.64 -20.94 6.49
CA LEU A 6 -53.40 -20.14 6.44
C LEU A 6 -52.22 -21.12 6.56
N LEU A 7 -51.94 -21.88 5.50
CA LEU A 7 -50.80 -22.81 5.42
C LEU A 7 -50.61 -23.24 3.96
N PHE A 8 -50.34 -22.27 3.08
CA PHE A 8 -49.86 -22.53 1.72
C PHE A 8 -48.86 -21.46 1.23
N LEU A 9 -48.34 -20.62 2.14
CA LEU A 9 -47.32 -19.61 1.84
C LEU A 9 -46.10 -19.66 2.80
N SER A 10 -45.92 -20.77 3.54
CA SER A 10 -44.85 -20.90 4.55
C SER A 10 -44.01 -22.18 4.43
N LEU A 11 -43.95 -22.81 3.25
CA LEU A 11 -43.02 -23.94 3.02
C LEU A 11 -41.99 -23.72 1.89
N CYS A 12 -42.01 -22.57 1.20
CA CYS A 12 -40.94 -22.17 0.28
C CYS A 12 -40.05 -21.04 0.85
N LEU A 13 -40.15 -20.77 2.16
CA LEU A 13 -39.44 -19.67 2.83
C LEU A 13 -38.50 -20.12 3.96
N PHE A 14 -38.14 -21.41 4.01
CA PHE A 14 -37.23 -21.98 5.02
C PHE A 14 -35.98 -22.59 4.35
N VAL A 15 -35.23 -21.77 3.61
CA VAL A 15 -33.78 -22.01 3.34
C VAL A 15 -32.96 -20.71 3.51
N PHE A 16 -33.59 -19.56 3.76
CA PHE A 16 -32.88 -18.32 4.04
C PHE A 16 -32.86 -18.00 5.53
N TYR A 17 -31.68 -17.56 5.97
CA TYR A 17 -31.20 -17.31 7.33
C TYR A 17 -30.74 -18.53 8.11
N SER A 18 -29.41 -18.63 8.27
CA SER A 18 -28.78 -19.49 9.26
C SER A 18 -27.27 -19.32 9.50
N ASN A 19 -26.88 -18.72 10.62
CA ASN A 19 -25.49 -18.61 11.11
C ASN A 19 -24.75 -19.95 11.28
N ALA A 20 -23.42 -19.84 11.10
CA ALA A 20 -22.32 -20.62 11.72
C ALA A 20 -22.38 -22.15 11.61
N HIS A 21 -21.46 -22.70 10.81
CA HIS A 21 -20.39 -23.62 11.24
C HIS A 21 -19.69 -24.19 9.99
N SER A 22 -18.40 -23.88 9.84
CA SER A 22 -17.50 -24.35 8.79
C SER A 22 -17.23 -25.86 8.91
N PHE A 23 -17.28 -26.59 7.80
CA PHE A 23 -16.63 -27.90 7.66
C PHE A 23 -15.40 -27.74 6.77
N THR A 24 -14.21 -27.85 7.34
CA THR A 24 -12.96 -27.88 6.57
C THR A 24 -12.57 -29.33 6.33
N CYS A 25 -12.51 -29.76 5.06
CA CYS A 25 -11.80 -30.97 4.68
C CYS A 25 -10.55 -30.61 3.89
N ILE A 26 -9.36 -30.72 4.52
CA ILE A 26 -8.08 -30.55 3.84
C ILE A 26 -7.63 -31.93 3.34
N ILE A 27 -7.77 -32.21 2.04
CA ILE A 27 -7.08 -33.35 1.42
C ILE A 27 -5.65 -32.90 1.10
N LYS A 28 -4.70 -33.17 2.01
CA LYS A 28 -3.27 -33.06 1.68
C LYS A 28 -2.89 -34.24 0.78
N LYS A 29 -2.54 -33.96 -0.48
CA LYS A 29 -1.99 -34.96 -1.40
C LYS A 29 -0.55 -35.28 -0.98
N LYS A 30 -0.34 -36.31 -0.16
CA LYS A 30 0.99 -36.90 0.06
C LYS A 30 1.33 -37.77 -1.15
N LYS A 31 2.60 -37.75 -1.56
CA LYS A 31 3.18 -38.54 -2.65
C LYS A 31 2.76 -40.02 -2.51
N ALA A 32 2.26 -40.62 -3.59
CA ALA A 32 1.78 -42.01 -3.60
C ALA A 32 2.94 -42.99 -3.39
N GLU A 33 3.08 -43.47 -2.16
CA GLU A 33 3.57 -44.83 -1.89
C GLU A 33 2.31 -45.69 -1.70
N THR A 34 2.27 -46.87 -2.32
CA THR A 34 1.17 -47.83 -2.15
C THR A 34 1.17 -48.35 -0.70
N ASP A 35 0.13 -48.00 0.05
CA ASP A 35 -0.09 -48.36 1.46
C ASP A 35 -1.14 -49.48 1.57
N TYR A 36 -0.88 -50.51 2.36
CA TYR A 36 -1.71 -51.72 2.49
C TYR A 36 -2.12 -51.97 3.95
N ALA A 37 -3.35 -52.44 4.15
CA ALA A 37 -3.92 -52.81 5.44
C ALA A 37 -4.41 -54.26 5.44
N ILE A 38 -4.71 -54.81 6.62
CA ILE A 38 -5.37 -56.11 6.75
C ILE A 38 -6.88 -55.93 6.91
N THR A 39 -7.64 -56.61 6.06
CA THR A 39 -9.10 -56.72 6.17
C THR A 39 -9.47 -57.88 7.08
N LEU A 40 -10.15 -57.59 8.19
CA LEU A 40 -10.68 -58.55 9.14
C LEU A 40 -12.20 -58.58 9.00
N ASN A 41 -12.77 -59.64 8.41
CA ASN A 41 -14.21 -59.73 8.09
C ASN A 41 -15.07 -60.28 9.26
N GLY A 42 -14.63 -60.09 10.51
CA GLY A 42 -15.32 -60.63 11.69
C GLY A 42 -15.11 -62.14 11.94
N ASN A 43 -14.15 -62.78 11.24
CA ASN A 43 -13.71 -64.16 11.47
C ASN A 43 -12.20 -64.37 11.30
N GLY A 44 -11.44 -63.30 11.06
CA GLY A 44 -9.99 -63.31 10.82
C GLY A 44 -9.19 -62.74 11.98
N LEU A 45 -7.93 -63.15 12.12
CA LEU A 45 -7.00 -62.65 13.13
C LEU A 45 -5.52 -62.81 12.70
N LEU A 46 -4.64 -62.08 13.36
CA LEU A 46 -3.18 -62.21 13.26
C LEU A 46 -2.64 -62.90 14.52
N THR A 47 -1.85 -63.96 14.36
CA THR A 47 -1.27 -64.74 15.45
C THR A 47 0.25 -64.78 15.34
N PRO A 48 1.03 -64.81 16.43
CA PRO A 48 2.48 -64.77 16.33
C PRO A 48 3.01 -66.13 15.85
N THR A 49 4.11 -66.12 15.09
CA THR A 49 4.76 -67.36 14.65
C THR A 49 5.54 -68.05 15.76
N ASN A 50 5.92 -67.30 16.80
CA ASN A 50 6.72 -67.77 17.94
C ASN A 50 6.00 -67.44 19.27
N SER A 51 6.01 -68.38 20.23
CA SER A 51 5.15 -68.36 21.42
C SER A 51 5.62 -67.48 22.60
N ALA A 52 6.64 -66.63 22.43
CA ALA A 52 7.21 -65.86 23.54
C ALA A 52 6.71 -64.41 23.52
N VAL A 53 5.75 -64.10 24.39
CA VAL A 53 5.42 -62.71 24.77
C VAL A 53 6.40 -62.28 25.87
N PRO A 54 7.05 -61.10 25.80
CA PRO A 54 7.91 -60.63 26.88
C PRO A 54 7.16 -60.42 28.19
N GLU A 55 7.85 -60.59 29.31
CA GLU A 55 7.36 -60.22 30.64
C GLU A 55 7.26 -58.68 30.75
N PHE A 56 6.15 -58.09 30.31
CA PHE A 56 5.93 -56.66 30.44
C PHE A 56 5.47 -56.33 31.86
N SER A 57 6.44 -55.98 32.69
CA SER A 57 6.31 -56.01 34.15
C SER A 57 5.81 -54.72 34.79
N THR A 58 5.24 -53.75 34.06
CA THR A 58 4.37 -52.68 34.63
C THR A 58 3.84 -51.67 33.62
N SER A 59 4.57 -51.38 32.53
CA SER A 59 4.23 -50.33 31.57
C SER A 59 4.43 -50.77 30.12
N PHE A 60 3.53 -50.39 29.22
CA PHE A 60 3.59 -50.69 27.79
C PHE A 60 2.72 -49.71 26.99
N THR A 61 2.90 -49.69 25.66
CA THR A 61 2.01 -48.97 24.75
C THR A 61 1.67 -49.83 23.53
N ILE A 62 0.41 -49.83 23.11
CA ILE A 62 -0.05 -50.43 21.85
C ILE A 62 -0.68 -49.34 21.01
N THR A 63 -0.25 -49.19 19.77
CA THR A 63 -0.84 -48.29 18.79
C THR A 63 -1.25 -49.06 17.53
N ALA A 64 -2.29 -48.59 16.86
CA ALA A 64 -2.71 -49.10 15.57
C ALA A 64 -3.55 -48.04 14.84
N TRP A 65 -3.53 -48.08 13.51
CA TRP A 65 -4.59 -47.50 12.72
C TRP A 65 -5.70 -48.53 12.55
N ILE A 66 -6.96 -48.15 12.81
CA ILE A 66 -8.12 -49.03 12.64
C ILE A 66 -9.27 -48.35 11.90
N ASN A 67 -10.02 -49.12 11.12
CA ASN A 67 -11.26 -48.69 10.47
C ASN A 67 -12.36 -49.74 10.74
N PRO A 68 -13.12 -49.64 11.84
CA PRO A 68 -14.16 -50.62 12.17
C PRO A 68 -15.33 -50.53 11.17
N ALA A 69 -15.71 -51.63 10.53
CA ALA A 69 -16.73 -51.65 9.48
C ALA A 69 -18.17 -51.46 9.98
N ILE A 70 -18.42 -51.72 11.28
CA ILE A 70 -19.77 -51.69 11.87
C ILE A 70 -19.76 -50.93 13.20
N ASN A 71 -20.86 -50.26 13.54
CA ASN A 71 -21.19 -49.93 14.93
C ASN A 71 -21.86 -51.17 15.53
N SER A 72 -21.33 -51.67 16.63
CA SER A 72 -21.86 -52.85 17.28
C SER A 72 -21.65 -52.77 18.77
N SER A 73 -22.65 -53.25 19.51
CA SER A 73 -22.56 -53.47 20.95
C SER A 73 -21.71 -54.70 21.30
N ALA A 74 -21.37 -55.54 20.33
CA ALA A 74 -20.51 -56.71 20.53
C ALA A 74 -19.04 -56.30 20.74
N GLU A 75 -18.37 -57.04 21.62
CA GLU A 75 -16.94 -56.90 21.88
C GLU A 75 -16.11 -57.34 20.68
N ARG A 76 -15.16 -56.50 20.26
CA ARG A 76 -14.33 -56.72 19.07
C ARG A 76 -12.87 -56.42 19.36
N THR A 77 -12.00 -57.40 19.19
CA THR A 77 -10.62 -57.37 19.66
C THR A 77 -9.69 -56.65 18.69
N ILE A 78 -9.05 -55.56 19.13
CA ILE A 78 -7.94 -54.94 18.40
C ILE A 78 -6.67 -55.74 18.69
N ALA A 79 -6.33 -55.90 19.98
CA ALA A 79 -5.19 -56.70 20.45
C ALA A 79 -5.56 -57.50 21.72
N ALA A 80 -5.00 -58.70 21.89
CA ALA A 80 -5.20 -59.52 23.08
C ALA A 80 -3.96 -60.34 23.43
N TRP A 81 -3.66 -60.47 24.72
CA TRP A 81 -2.66 -61.39 25.24
C TRP A 81 -3.16 -62.10 26.49
N ALA A 82 -3.44 -63.37 26.29
CA ALA A 82 -4.15 -64.24 27.21
C ALA A 82 -3.66 -65.69 27.04
N SER A 83 -3.79 -66.52 28.08
CA SER A 83 -3.42 -67.93 27.96
C SER A 83 -4.42 -68.67 27.06
N SER A 84 -3.89 -69.44 26.11
CA SER A 84 -4.70 -70.23 25.17
C SER A 84 -5.42 -71.41 25.82
N SER A 85 -5.07 -71.77 27.06
CA SER A 85 -5.54 -72.99 27.72
C SER A 85 -6.72 -72.81 28.68
N SER A 86 -6.96 -71.61 29.24
CA SER A 86 -7.98 -71.39 30.28
C SER A 86 -9.06 -70.35 29.93
N GLY A 87 -9.02 -69.75 28.73
CA GLY A 87 -10.11 -68.94 28.16
C GLY A 87 -10.56 -67.71 28.96
N GLN A 88 -9.91 -67.42 30.09
CA GLN A 88 -10.38 -66.38 30.99
C GLN A 88 -9.24 -65.49 31.49
N ILE A 89 -8.02 -65.95 31.77
CA ILE A 89 -6.94 -65.06 32.25
C ILE A 89 -6.25 -64.34 31.08
N GLY A 90 -6.39 -63.01 31.00
CA GLY A 90 -5.80 -62.23 29.90
C GLY A 90 -6.06 -60.73 29.96
N ASN A 91 -5.31 -60.00 29.14
CA ASN A 91 -5.49 -58.58 28.91
C ASN A 91 -5.97 -58.34 27.46
N PHE A 92 -6.81 -57.33 27.28
CA PHE A 92 -7.49 -57.10 26.02
C PHE A 92 -7.59 -55.61 25.71
N PHE A 93 -7.28 -55.23 24.48
CA PHE A 93 -7.55 -53.93 23.89
C PHE A 93 -8.61 -54.10 22.79
N ARG A 94 -9.81 -53.54 22.99
CA ARG A 94 -11.00 -53.85 22.19
C ARG A 94 -11.85 -52.61 21.89
N LEU A 95 -12.88 -52.83 21.08
CA LEU A 95 -14.05 -51.97 20.98
C LEU A 95 -15.23 -52.58 21.76
N GLU A 96 -15.93 -51.77 22.56
CA GLU A 96 -17.15 -52.13 23.32
C GLU A 96 -18.23 -51.05 23.14
N GLY A 97 -19.49 -51.45 23.03
CA GLY A 97 -20.67 -50.57 23.12
C GLY A 97 -20.67 -49.36 22.20
N ASP A 98 -20.90 -49.56 20.89
CA ASP A 98 -20.86 -48.54 19.83
C ASP A 98 -19.47 -47.91 19.63
N ASN A 99 -18.45 -48.77 19.56
CA ASN A 99 -17.06 -48.46 19.17
C ASN A 99 -16.20 -47.67 20.18
N TYR A 100 -16.47 -47.71 21.48
CA TYR A 100 -15.55 -47.10 22.44
C TYR A 100 -14.33 -48.00 22.66
N LEU A 101 -13.18 -47.38 22.85
CA LEU A 101 -11.95 -48.08 23.22
C LEU A 101 -12.10 -48.68 24.61
N TYR A 102 -11.55 -49.87 24.76
CA TYR A 102 -11.75 -50.71 25.92
C TYR A 102 -10.46 -51.42 26.28
N TYR A 103 -10.03 -51.31 27.53
CA TYR A 103 -8.96 -52.12 28.11
C TYR A 103 -9.53 -52.97 29.23
N GLY A 104 -9.45 -54.28 29.08
CA GLY A 104 -9.93 -55.25 30.05
C GLY A 104 -8.82 -56.13 30.56
N GLN A 105 -8.84 -56.43 31.85
CA GLN A 105 -8.03 -57.47 32.47
C GLN A 105 -8.94 -58.44 33.21
N TRP A 106 -8.75 -59.74 32.97
CA TRP A 106 -9.38 -60.80 33.77
C TRP A 106 -8.30 -61.63 34.47
N ASN A 107 -8.42 -61.75 35.79
CA ASN A 107 -7.56 -62.59 36.64
C ASN A 107 -8.38 -63.37 37.69
N GLY A 108 -9.65 -63.69 37.37
CA GLY A 108 -10.66 -64.20 38.31
C GLY A 108 -11.68 -63.13 38.72
N THR A 109 -11.38 -61.85 38.51
CA THR A 109 -12.33 -60.74 38.55
C THR A 109 -12.10 -59.86 37.33
N PHE A 110 -13.17 -59.40 36.68
CA PHE A 110 -13.06 -58.52 35.52
C PHE A 110 -12.80 -57.08 35.95
N LYS A 111 -11.74 -56.49 35.41
CA LYS A 111 -11.39 -55.08 35.60
C LYS A 111 -11.39 -54.41 34.24
N LYS A 112 -12.01 -53.24 34.13
CA LYS A 112 -12.11 -52.52 32.85
C LYS A 112 -11.95 -51.01 32.97
N VAL A 113 -11.35 -50.44 31.94
CA VAL A 113 -11.29 -48.99 31.66
C VAL A 113 -11.76 -48.77 30.22
N LYS A 114 -12.64 -47.79 30.02
CA LYS A 114 -13.26 -47.47 28.74
C LYS A 114 -12.91 -46.03 28.35
N SER A 115 -12.80 -45.70 27.06
CA SER A 115 -12.70 -44.30 26.62
C SER A 115 -14.00 -43.53 26.85
N ASN A 116 -13.92 -42.19 26.86
CA ASN A 116 -15.09 -41.31 26.86
C ASN A 116 -15.63 -41.04 25.45
N THR A 117 -14.84 -41.32 24.43
CA THR A 117 -15.15 -41.02 23.02
C THR A 117 -15.23 -42.31 22.20
N PRO A 118 -16.31 -42.56 21.44
CA PRO A 118 -16.41 -43.68 20.52
C PRO A 118 -15.66 -43.41 19.20
N ILE A 119 -15.26 -44.47 18.52
CA ILE A 119 -14.69 -44.41 17.17
C ILE A 119 -15.82 -44.44 16.14
N VAL A 120 -15.72 -43.64 15.09
CA VAL A 120 -16.68 -43.67 13.98
C VAL A 120 -16.41 -44.88 13.08
N SER A 121 -17.44 -45.68 12.78
CA SER A 121 -17.29 -46.80 11.84
C SER A 121 -17.08 -46.31 10.40
N GLY A 122 -16.32 -47.08 9.62
CA GLY A 122 -16.00 -46.77 8.24
C GLY A 122 -14.87 -45.74 8.05
N LEU A 123 -14.30 -45.20 9.13
CA LEU A 123 -13.21 -44.23 9.11
C LEU A 123 -11.93 -44.76 9.75
N TRP A 124 -10.79 -44.43 9.15
CA TRP A 124 -9.49 -44.65 9.77
C TRP A 124 -9.33 -43.78 11.02
N SER A 125 -8.89 -44.39 12.11
CA SER A 125 -8.58 -43.72 13.36
C SER A 125 -7.28 -44.30 13.91
N HIS A 126 -6.36 -43.43 14.33
CA HIS A 126 -5.19 -43.84 15.08
C HIS A 126 -5.59 -44.02 16.54
N VAL A 127 -5.38 -45.21 17.09
CA VAL A 127 -5.75 -45.54 18.47
C VAL A 127 -4.52 -45.94 19.25
N ALA A 128 -4.39 -45.43 20.46
CA ALA A 128 -3.33 -45.81 21.38
C ALA A 128 -3.89 -46.25 22.74
N LEU A 129 -3.35 -47.34 23.27
CA LEU A 129 -3.49 -47.77 24.65
C LEU A 129 -2.13 -47.60 25.34
N VAL A 130 -2.06 -46.71 26.34
CA VAL A 130 -0.87 -46.53 27.17
C VAL A 130 -1.16 -47.08 28.56
N LYS A 131 -0.36 -48.04 29.02
CA LYS A 131 -0.31 -48.46 30.42
C LYS A 131 0.96 -47.93 31.06
N ASN A 132 0.80 -47.13 32.11
CA ASN A 132 1.91 -46.71 32.97
C ASN A 132 1.64 -47.18 34.40
N ASN A 133 2.28 -48.26 34.83
CA ASN A 133 1.98 -48.94 36.09
C ASN A 133 0.48 -49.33 36.18
N ASN A 134 -0.28 -48.72 37.09
CA ASN A 134 -1.71 -48.96 37.27
C ASN A 134 -2.60 -47.99 36.47
N GLN A 135 -2.02 -47.00 35.81
CA GLN A 135 -2.75 -46.01 35.03
C GLN A 135 -2.91 -46.48 33.58
N ILE A 136 -4.13 -46.40 33.07
CA ILE A 136 -4.48 -46.66 31.68
C ILE A 136 -4.89 -45.35 31.04
N SER A 137 -4.39 -45.09 29.84
CA SER A 137 -4.76 -43.93 29.04
C SER A 137 -5.07 -44.36 27.61
N PHE A 138 -6.09 -43.75 27.02
CA PHE A 138 -6.46 -43.96 25.62
C PHE A 138 -6.24 -42.68 24.84
N TYR A 139 -5.68 -42.81 23.65
CA TYR A 139 -5.60 -41.70 22.71
C TYR A 139 -6.31 -42.06 21.42
N LEU A 140 -7.05 -41.09 20.88
CA LEU A 140 -7.71 -41.17 19.58
C LEU A 140 -7.17 -40.02 18.73
N ASN A 141 -6.52 -40.34 17.60
CA ASN A 141 -5.91 -39.36 16.69
C ASN A 141 -4.94 -38.40 17.39
N GLY A 142 -4.17 -38.90 18.37
CA GLY A 142 -3.18 -38.11 19.12
C GLY A 142 -3.72 -37.42 20.37
N GLU A 143 -5.04 -37.34 20.55
CA GLU A 143 -5.68 -36.64 21.66
C GLU A 143 -6.14 -37.62 22.76
N ASP A 144 -6.01 -37.23 24.03
CA ASP A 144 -6.39 -38.05 25.19
C ASP A 144 -7.92 -38.18 25.30
N VAL A 145 -8.42 -39.42 25.24
CA VAL A 145 -9.85 -39.76 25.36
C VAL A 145 -10.11 -40.71 26.53
N THR A 146 -9.21 -40.75 27.51
CA THR A 146 -9.28 -41.62 28.68
C THR A 146 -10.58 -41.39 29.44
N GLY A 147 -11.35 -42.47 29.66
CA GLY A 147 -12.61 -42.40 30.40
C GLY A 147 -12.52 -42.80 31.85
N ASN A 148 -13.66 -42.71 32.53
CA ASN A 148 -13.76 -42.93 33.97
C ASN A 148 -13.36 -44.36 34.37
N TYR A 149 -12.59 -44.45 35.46
CA TYR A 149 -12.30 -45.71 36.14
C TYR A 149 -13.59 -46.28 36.74
N VAL A 150 -13.95 -47.52 36.41
CA VAL A 150 -15.12 -48.16 37.05
C VAL A 150 -14.75 -48.52 38.48
N SER A 151 -15.42 -47.90 39.46
CA SER A 151 -15.14 -48.04 40.90
C SER A 151 -15.29 -49.48 41.39
N GLY A 152 -14.33 -49.95 42.19
CA GLY A 152 -14.39 -51.24 42.92
C GLY A 152 -13.32 -52.27 42.57
N ALA A 153 -12.46 -52.01 41.58
CA ALA A 153 -11.39 -52.91 41.17
C ALA A 153 -10.05 -52.54 41.83
N ALA A 154 -9.45 -53.48 42.57
CA ALA A 154 -8.06 -53.42 43.06
C ALA A 154 -7.05 -53.08 41.94
N PRO A 155 -5.82 -52.59 42.22
CA PRO A 155 -4.81 -52.28 41.19
C PRO A 155 -4.62 -53.42 40.19
N MET A 156 -4.53 -53.10 38.90
CA MET A 156 -4.36 -54.08 37.81
C MET A 156 -2.93 -54.65 37.86
N ASN A 157 -2.77 -55.79 38.51
CA ASN A 157 -1.49 -56.47 38.74
C ASN A 157 -1.13 -57.40 37.56
N ASN A 158 0.17 -57.52 37.26
CA ASN A 158 0.73 -58.11 36.03
C ASN A 158 0.59 -59.64 35.89
N ASN A 159 -0.28 -60.31 36.65
CA ASN A 159 -0.27 -61.78 36.74
C ASN A 159 -1.15 -62.51 35.71
N ALA A 160 -1.60 -61.85 34.65
CA ALA A 160 -2.21 -62.54 33.53
C ALA A 160 -1.15 -62.91 32.48
N GLN A 161 -0.35 -63.95 32.77
CA GLN A 161 0.58 -64.54 31.81
C GLN A 161 -0.22 -65.15 30.66
N GLY A 162 -0.11 -64.54 29.48
CA GLY A 162 -0.70 -65.05 28.26
C GLY A 162 0.36 -65.69 27.38
N ASP A 163 0.11 -66.92 26.93
CA ASP A 163 1.06 -67.71 26.13
C ASP A 163 1.10 -67.29 24.63
N ALA A 164 0.30 -66.30 24.23
CA ALA A 164 0.31 -65.74 22.87
C ALA A 164 -0.41 -64.40 22.76
N PHE A 165 0.20 -63.46 22.03
CA PHE A 165 -0.31 -62.13 21.72
C PHE A 165 -0.90 -62.09 20.30
N ARG A 166 -2.11 -61.56 20.10
CA ARG A 166 -2.88 -61.63 18.84
C ARG A 166 -3.54 -60.30 18.50
N PHE A 167 -3.84 -60.09 17.23
CA PHE A 167 -4.61 -58.95 16.75
C PHE A 167 -5.85 -59.40 15.99
N GLY A 168 -6.92 -58.61 16.06
CA GLY A 168 -8.14 -58.86 15.30
C GLY A 168 -9.06 -59.94 15.88
N GLY A 169 -8.67 -60.64 16.95
CA GLY A 169 -9.47 -61.69 17.59
C GLY A 169 -8.76 -62.31 18.78
N LEU A 170 -9.47 -63.12 19.56
CA LEU A 170 -8.89 -63.86 20.69
C LEU A 170 -9.28 -65.32 20.67
N PHE A 171 -8.52 -66.17 21.36
CA PHE A 171 -8.88 -67.57 21.61
C PHE A 171 -9.43 -67.74 23.01
N GLN A 172 -10.65 -68.29 23.10
CA GLN A 172 -11.29 -68.67 24.34
C GLN A 172 -11.79 -70.11 24.22
N ASN A 173 -11.39 -70.96 25.17
CA ASN A 173 -11.74 -72.38 25.21
C ASN A 173 -11.46 -73.11 23.89
N GLY A 174 -10.28 -72.87 23.30
CA GLY A 174 -9.84 -73.52 22.06
C GLY A 174 -10.49 -73.02 20.77
N SER A 175 -11.35 -71.98 20.82
CA SER A 175 -11.98 -71.39 19.64
C SER A 175 -11.71 -69.89 19.54
N ALA A 176 -11.49 -69.40 18.32
CA ALA A 176 -11.35 -67.96 18.07
C ALA A 176 -12.73 -67.27 18.15
N LYS A 177 -12.79 -66.13 18.85
CA LYS A 177 -14.02 -65.35 19.12
C LYS A 177 -13.71 -63.85 19.16
N GLU A 178 -14.77 -63.04 19.26
CA GLU A 178 -14.71 -61.58 19.46
C GLU A 178 -13.83 -60.87 18.43
N PHE A 179 -14.03 -61.27 17.18
CA PHE A 179 -13.26 -60.80 16.04
C PHE A 179 -13.50 -59.32 15.75
N PHE A 180 -12.44 -58.61 15.41
CA PHE A 180 -12.56 -57.31 14.78
C PHE A 180 -13.21 -57.46 13.40
N ASN A 181 -14.09 -56.52 13.08
CA ASN A 181 -14.72 -56.42 11.77
C ASN A 181 -14.39 -55.03 11.21
N GLY A 182 -13.48 -54.96 10.24
CA GLY A 182 -12.90 -53.73 9.73
C GLY A 182 -11.49 -53.88 9.18
N LEU A 183 -10.82 -52.76 8.94
CA LEU A 183 -9.41 -52.71 8.52
C LEU A 183 -8.50 -52.40 9.71
N ILE A 184 -7.30 -52.97 9.73
CA ILE A 184 -6.24 -52.63 10.69
C ILE A 184 -4.91 -52.44 9.97
N ASP A 185 -4.13 -51.46 10.43
CA ASP A 185 -2.87 -51.08 9.83
C ASP A 185 -1.90 -50.48 10.87
N ASP A 186 -0.61 -50.38 10.52
CA ASP A 186 0.44 -49.70 11.28
C ASP A 186 0.43 -50.05 12.77
N ILE A 187 0.44 -51.35 13.06
CA ILE A 187 0.35 -51.84 14.44
C ILE A 187 1.73 -51.77 15.08
N ALA A 188 1.88 -51.01 16.16
CA ALA A 188 3.12 -50.94 16.93
C ALA A 188 2.91 -51.27 18.40
N PHE A 189 3.92 -51.91 18.98
CA PHE A 189 3.94 -52.27 20.40
C PHE A 189 5.25 -51.82 21.02
N TYR A 190 5.16 -51.05 22.10
CA TYR A 190 6.31 -50.54 22.86
C TYR A 190 6.38 -51.18 24.24
N SER A 191 7.58 -51.53 24.68
CA SER A 191 7.82 -52.08 26.03
C SER A 191 7.84 -51.00 27.13
N THR A 192 7.38 -49.79 26.82
CA THR A 192 7.35 -48.63 27.72
C THR A 192 6.05 -47.84 27.55
N ALA A 193 5.71 -46.99 28.53
CA ALA A 193 4.63 -46.03 28.40
C ALA A 193 5.11 -44.82 27.56
N ARG A 194 4.47 -44.59 26.41
CA ARG A 194 4.72 -43.44 25.54
C ARG A 194 4.01 -42.21 26.13
N THR A 195 4.65 -41.05 26.03
CA THR A 195 4.09 -39.75 26.42
C THR A 195 3.04 -39.27 25.42
N ALA A 196 2.14 -38.36 25.82
CA ALA A 196 1.15 -37.77 24.91
C ALA A 196 1.80 -37.12 23.67
N THR A 197 2.94 -36.44 23.85
CA THR A 197 3.72 -35.85 22.75
C THR A 197 4.27 -36.92 21.80
N GLU A 198 4.78 -38.03 22.32
CA GLU A 198 5.26 -39.16 21.51
C GLU A 198 4.11 -39.81 20.71
N ILE A 199 2.93 -39.97 21.31
CA ILE A 199 1.72 -40.49 20.62
C ILE A 199 1.23 -39.53 19.54
N LYS A 200 1.23 -38.22 19.82
CA LYS A 200 0.85 -37.20 18.84
C LYS A 200 1.83 -37.14 17.67
N ALA A 201 3.13 -37.20 17.96
CA ALA A 201 4.16 -37.24 16.92
C ALA A 201 4.04 -38.50 16.04
N GLU A 202 3.69 -39.65 16.62
CA GLU A 202 3.46 -40.91 15.89
C GLU A 202 2.20 -40.85 15.02
N TYR A 203 1.12 -40.24 15.50
CA TYR A 203 -0.07 -39.96 14.69
C TYR A 203 0.25 -39.05 13.49
N GLU A 204 1.02 -37.99 13.70
CA GLU A 204 1.33 -36.99 12.67
C GLU A 204 2.36 -37.49 11.64
N ASN A 205 3.33 -38.31 12.09
CA ASN A 205 4.52 -38.64 11.30
C ASN A 205 4.68 -40.15 11.00
N GLY A 206 3.86 -41.01 11.59
CA GLY A 206 3.98 -42.46 11.52
C GLY A 206 4.92 -43.05 12.58
N VAL A 207 4.98 -44.38 12.66
CA VAL A 207 5.86 -45.12 13.58
C VAL A 207 7.31 -45.01 13.11
N ASN A 208 8.24 -44.64 14.00
CA ASN A 208 9.67 -44.68 13.71
C ASN A 208 10.20 -46.12 13.90
N PRO A 209 10.59 -46.85 12.83
CA PRO A 209 11.02 -48.24 12.93
C PRO A 209 12.35 -48.42 13.70
N SER A 210 13.12 -47.34 13.85
CA SER A 210 14.41 -47.32 14.55
C SER A 210 14.30 -47.00 16.05
N ASP A 211 13.10 -46.82 16.59
CA ASP A 211 12.92 -46.57 18.03
C ASP A 211 13.34 -47.79 18.86
N SER A 212 14.35 -47.63 19.71
CA SER A 212 14.88 -48.72 20.56
C SER A 212 13.88 -49.24 21.59
N LYS A 213 12.78 -48.52 21.86
CA LYS A 213 11.70 -48.93 22.78
C LYS A 213 10.61 -49.75 22.08
N LEU A 214 10.68 -49.88 20.75
CA LEU A 214 9.73 -50.61 19.92
C LEU A 214 10.00 -52.11 20.02
N TRP A 215 9.02 -52.86 20.52
CA TRP A 215 9.10 -54.31 20.62
C TRP A 215 8.75 -54.99 19.29
N GLY A 216 7.72 -54.51 18.58
CA GLY A 216 7.34 -55.00 17.26
C GLY A 216 6.50 -53.98 16.49
N TYR A 217 6.64 -53.98 15.16
CA TYR A 217 5.90 -53.07 14.26
C TYR A 217 5.51 -53.75 12.95
N TRP A 218 4.23 -53.68 12.57
CA TRP A 218 3.69 -54.31 11.37
C TRP A 218 2.89 -53.28 10.55
N ASN A 219 3.44 -52.88 9.41
CA ASN A 219 2.85 -51.87 8.51
C ASN A 219 2.21 -52.45 7.24
N PHE A 220 2.26 -53.78 7.07
CA PHE A 220 1.60 -54.53 6.00
C PHE A 220 1.97 -54.18 4.54
N ASN A 221 2.85 -53.21 4.31
CA ASN A 221 3.17 -52.65 3.00
C ASN A 221 3.96 -53.60 2.08
N ASP A 222 4.64 -54.59 2.64
CA ASP A 222 5.36 -55.63 1.88
C ASP A 222 4.48 -56.82 1.48
N GLN A 223 3.23 -56.88 1.98
CA GLN A 223 2.28 -57.97 1.76
C GLN A 223 2.81 -59.38 2.10
N ALA A 224 3.77 -59.49 3.03
CA ALA A 224 4.41 -60.76 3.36
C ALA A 224 3.55 -61.67 4.27
N ASN A 225 3.53 -62.99 4.03
CA ASN A 225 2.93 -63.96 4.96
C ASN A 225 3.93 -65.08 5.28
N PRO A 226 4.45 -65.22 6.52
CA PRO A 226 4.15 -64.40 7.70
C PRO A 226 4.51 -62.92 7.55
N VAL A 227 3.70 -62.04 8.13
CA VAL A 227 3.85 -60.57 8.17
C VAL A 227 5.18 -60.20 8.80
N THR A 228 5.92 -59.33 8.11
CA THR A 228 7.22 -58.83 8.55
C THR A 228 7.09 -57.91 9.76
N ASP A 229 7.93 -58.14 10.75
CA ASP A 229 8.20 -57.18 11.83
C ASP A 229 9.22 -56.15 11.30
N ASN A 230 8.77 -54.92 11.16
CA ASN A 230 9.54 -53.77 10.66
C ASN A 230 10.32 -53.05 11.77
N SER A 231 10.20 -53.48 13.03
CA SER A 231 11.05 -52.96 14.12
C SER A 231 12.52 -53.33 13.89
N ALA A 232 13.43 -52.61 14.57
CA ALA A 232 14.85 -52.95 14.56
C ALA A 232 15.16 -54.41 14.98
N SER A 233 14.26 -55.08 15.70
CA SER A 233 14.42 -56.49 16.08
C SER A 233 14.17 -57.45 14.92
N GLY A 234 13.16 -57.17 14.07
CA GLY A 234 12.76 -58.02 12.95
C GLY A 234 12.30 -59.44 13.33
N THR A 235 12.09 -59.73 14.62
CA THR A 235 11.92 -61.11 15.12
C THR A 235 10.46 -61.54 15.31
N HIS A 236 9.50 -60.61 15.41
CA HIS A 236 8.14 -60.91 15.86
C HIS A 236 7.16 -61.07 14.70
N LYS A 237 7.35 -62.05 13.82
CA LYS A 237 6.47 -62.24 12.66
C LYS A 237 5.06 -62.70 13.06
N LEU A 238 4.06 -62.32 12.25
CA LEU A 238 2.65 -62.71 12.46
C LEU A 238 2.13 -63.55 11.29
N THR A 239 1.40 -64.63 11.57
CA THR A 239 0.65 -65.38 10.56
C THR A 239 -0.75 -64.82 10.43
N ILE A 240 -1.19 -64.62 9.18
CA ILE A 240 -2.55 -64.21 8.85
C ILE A 240 -3.49 -65.43 8.82
N LEU A 241 -4.60 -65.37 9.56
CA LEU A 241 -5.66 -66.40 9.55
C LEU A 241 -6.99 -65.78 9.16
N ASN A 242 -7.60 -66.25 8.07
CA ASN A 242 -8.90 -65.80 7.53
C ASN A 242 -9.00 -64.26 7.36
N ALA A 243 -7.92 -63.63 6.92
CA ALA A 243 -7.85 -62.20 6.65
C ALA A 243 -6.99 -61.96 5.40
N GLU A 244 -7.16 -60.81 4.76
CA GLU A 244 -6.55 -60.52 3.45
C GLU A 244 -5.95 -59.11 3.41
N TYR A 245 -4.90 -58.92 2.60
CA TYR A 245 -4.37 -57.61 2.29
C TYR A 245 -5.35 -56.82 1.43
N THR A 246 -5.53 -55.54 1.76
CA THR A 246 -6.25 -54.57 0.92
C THR A 246 -5.44 -53.28 0.83
N LEU A 247 -5.65 -52.48 -0.21
CA LEU A 247 -5.14 -51.12 -0.23
C LEU A 247 -5.74 -50.35 0.94
N ALA A 248 -4.89 -49.74 1.76
CA ALA A 248 -5.32 -49.11 3.00
C ALA A 248 -6.20 -47.88 2.73
N ASN A 249 -6.04 -47.21 1.57
CA ASN A 249 -6.75 -45.97 1.23
C ASN A 249 -6.84 -45.05 2.46
N LYS A 250 -5.75 -44.91 3.23
CA LYS A 250 -5.63 -44.02 4.41
C LYS A 250 -5.68 -42.57 3.93
N THR A 251 -6.83 -42.14 3.44
CA THR A 251 -7.15 -40.74 3.41
C THR A 251 -7.41 -40.40 4.87
N VAL A 252 -6.42 -39.81 5.55
CA VAL A 252 -6.60 -39.25 6.89
C VAL A 252 -7.73 -38.24 6.74
N ASN A 253 -8.94 -38.64 7.15
CA ASN A 253 -10.07 -37.75 7.12
C ASN A 253 -9.89 -36.72 8.25
N PRO A 254 -10.13 -35.43 7.97
CA PRO A 254 -10.06 -34.36 8.94
C PRO A 254 -11.07 -34.62 10.07
N GLU A 255 -10.77 -34.09 11.24
CA GLU A 255 -11.67 -34.11 12.41
C GLU A 255 -13.12 -33.85 12.00
N ILE A 256 -14.00 -34.85 12.15
CA ILE A 256 -15.44 -34.64 12.15
C ILE A 256 -15.77 -34.02 13.52
N SER A 257 -15.70 -32.70 13.62
CA SER A 257 -16.51 -32.01 14.62
C SER A 257 -17.97 -32.20 14.23
N THR A 258 -18.78 -32.67 15.17
CA THR A 258 -20.23 -32.63 15.05
C THR A 258 -20.66 -31.18 14.80
N VAL A 259 -21.13 -30.87 13.59
CA VAL A 259 -21.80 -29.60 13.34
C VAL A 259 -23.25 -29.77 13.78
N SER A 260 -23.61 -29.15 14.91
CA SER A 260 -24.99 -28.77 15.14
C SER A 260 -25.28 -27.56 14.25
N THR A 261 -25.96 -27.77 13.12
CA THR A 261 -26.44 -26.65 12.30
C THR A 261 -27.45 -25.85 13.10
N GLY A 262 -27.20 -24.56 13.31
CA GLY A 262 -28.02 -23.70 14.16
C GLY A 262 -29.47 -23.45 13.68
N PHE A 263 -29.93 -24.00 12.55
CA PHE A 263 -31.21 -23.55 11.97
C PHE A 263 -32.23 -24.61 11.54
N VAL A 264 -31.92 -25.91 11.62
CA VAL A 264 -32.95 -26.94 11.58
C VAL A 264 -32.58 -28.02 12.58
N LYS A 265 -33.29 -28.08 13.72
CA LYS A 265 -33.30 -29.31 14.51
C LYS A 265 -33.78 -30.43 13.60
N ASN A 266 -33.01 -31.53 13.53
CA ASN A 266 -33.41 -32.82 12.96
C ASN A 266 -33.18 -33.07 11.45
N THR A 267 -31.98 -32.80 10.91
CA THR A 267 -31.56 -33.30 9.57
C THR A 267 -30.13 -33.84 9.57
N THR A 268 -29.85 -34.83 8.71
CA THR A 268 -28.51 -35.45 8.53
C THR A 268 -28.17 -35.49 7.04
N ALA A 269 -27.01 -34.96 6.64
CA ALA A 269 -26.49 -35.09 5.28
C ALA A 269 -25.37 -36.14 5.23
N ARG A 270 -25.35 -37.00 4.21
CA ARG A 270 -24.28 -37.98 3.96
C ARG A 270 -23.75 -37.87 2.54
N ALA A 271 -22.42 -37.87 2.41
CA ALA A 271 -21.73 -37.99 1.14
C ALA A 271 -21.47 -39.47 0.81
N TYR A 272 -21.65 -39.85 -0.45
CA TYR A 272 -21.33 -41.18 -0.99
C TYR A 272 -20.33 -41.02 -2.12
N VAL A 273 -19.23 -41.76 -2.09
CA VAL A 273 -18.23 -41.79 -3.15
C VAL A 273 -18.39 -43.08 -3.93
N ASN A 274 -18.61 -43.00 -5.25
CA ASN A 274 -18.63 -44.19 -6.09
C ASN A 274 -17.22 -44.45 -6.66
N SER A 275 -16.62 -45.56 -6.23
CA SER A 275 -15.28 -46.00 -6.66
C SER A 275 -15.20 -46.36 -8.14
N ASP A 276 -16.32 -46.76 -8.75
CA ASP A 276 -16.33 -47.30 -10.11
C ASP A 276 -16.53 -46.20 -11.17
N MET A 277 -16.76 -44.96 -10.75
CA MET A 277 -16.92 -43.78 -11.60
C MET A 277 -15.86 -42.70 -11.35
N GLY A 278 -14.63 -43.11 -11.03
CA GLY A 278 -13.49 -42.19 -10.90
C GLY A 278 -13.61 -41.19 -9.75
N GLY A 279 -14.31 -41.53 -8.67
CA GLY A 279 -14.39 -40.69 -7.45
C GLY A 279 -15.51 -39.65 -7.45
N THR A 280 -16.57 -39.84 -8.22
CA THR A 280 -17.74 -38.93 -8.17
C THR A 280 -18.45 -39.02 -6.82
N VAL A 281 -18.68 -37.87 -6.17
CA VAL A 281 -19.33 -37.74 -4.86
C VAL A 281 -20.79 -37.33 -5.01
N PHE A 282 -21.70 -38.01 -4.35
CA PHE A 282 -23.12 -37.69 -4.27
C PHE A 282 -23.51 -37.29 -2.84
N TRP A 283 -24.48 -36.40 -2.68
CA TRP A 283 -25.00 -35.98 -1.38
C TRP A 283 -26.45 -36.40 -1.23
N ALA A 284 -26.79 -37.06 -0.13
CA ALA A 284 -28.18 -37.32 0.26
C ALA A 284 -28.47 -36.62 1.59
N VAL A 285 -29.60 -35.90 1.64
CA VAL A 285 -30.07 -35.16 2.81
C VAL A 285 -31.32 -35.87 3.35
N TYR A 286 -31.31 -36.23 4.63
CA TYR A 286 -32.39 -36.98 5.28
C TYR A 286 -32.97 -36.21 6.49
N PRO A 287 -34.29 -36.32 6.74
CA PRO A 287 -34.87 -35.97 8.04
C PRO A 287 -34.33 -36.90 9.14
N SER A 288 -33.95 -36.39 10.31
CA SER A 288 -33.20 -37.15 11.32
C SER A 288 -34.00 -38.26 12.03
N SER A 289 -35.28 -38.45 11.68
CA SER A 289 -36.10 -39.56 12.16
C SER A 289 -35.93 -40.85 11.36
N THR A 290 -35.20 -40.81 10.24
CA THR A 290 -35.04 -41.95 9.35
C THR A 290 -33.78 -42.73 9.71
N VAL A 291 -33.95 -43.85 10.41
CA VAL A 291 -32.91 -44.86 10.59
C VAL A 291 -32.87 -45.71 9.31
N LEU A 292 -31.87 -45.49 8.44
CA LEU A 292 -31.56 -46.45 7.40
C LEU A 292 -30.89 -47.66 8.05
N THR A 293 -31.65 -48.72 8.26
CA THR A 293 -31.22 -49.92 8.98
C THR A 293 -30.29 -50.82 8.18
N ASN A 294 -30.04 -50.57 6.90
CA ASN A 294 -29.15 -51.40 6.07
C ASN A 294 -28.42 -50.56 5.02
N ALA A 295 -27.09 -50.57 5.04
CA ALA A 295 -26.25 -50.11 3.91
C ALA A 295 -26.21 -51.13 2.76
N ALA A 296 -27.12 -52.12 2.75
CA ALA A 296 -27.04 -53.29 1.88
C ALA A 296 -27.83 -53.17 0.56
N GLU A 297 -28.47 -52.05 0.26
CA GLU A 297 -29.31 -51.90 -0.94
C GLU A 297 -28.91 -50.74 -1.85
N VAL A 298 -27.65 -50.73 -2.30
CA VAL A 298 -27.32 -50.20 -3.63
C VAL A 298 -26.53 -51.29 -4.36
N LYS A 299 -27.19 -52.42 -4.64
CA LYS A 299 -26.65 -53.41 -5.56
C LYS A 299 -26.91 -52.97 -7.00
N THR A 300 -25.82 -52.61 -7.68
CA THR A 300 -25.55 -52.80 -9.11
C THR A 300 -26.75 -52.68 -10.06
N ALA A 301 -26.87 -51.54 -10.75
CA ALA A 301 -27.47 -51.48 -12.07
C ALA A 301 -26.34 -51.33 -13.10
N THR A 302 -25.77 -52.44 -13.52
CA THR A 302 -24.92 -52.52 -14.70
C THR A 302 -25.81 -52.50 -15.95
N GLY A 303 -25.81 -51.38 -16.67
CA GLY A 303 -26.40 -51.28 -18.01
C GLY A 303 -27.35 -50.10 -18.18
N ALA A 304 -27.24 -49.42 -19.31
CA ALA A 304 -28.07 -48.28 -19.69
C ALA A 304 -29.58 -48.61 -19.56
N VAL A 305 -30.29 -47.91 -18.68
CA VAL A 305 -31.73 -48.10 -18.48
C VAL A 305 -32.50 -47.11 -19.34
N LYS A 306 -33.11 -47.62 -20.43
CA LYS A 306 -34.32 -47.03 -21.03
C LYS A 306 -35.50 -47.25 -20.09
N SER A 307 -36.38 -46.25 -20.02
CA SER A 307 -37.69 -46.21 -19.33
C SER A 307 -38.23 -47.59 -18.88
N GLY A 308 -38.06 -47.91 -17.61
CA GLY A 308 -38.61 -49.09 -16.95
C GLY A 308 -38.67 -48.84 -15.45
N SER A 309 -39.86 -49.02 -14.87
CA SER A 309 -40.20 -48.71 -13.48
C SER A 309 -39.34 -49.46 -12.47
N LEU A 310 -38.69 -48.72 -11.56
CA LEU A 310 -38.08 -49.23 -10.34
C LEU A 310 -39.14 -49.27 -9.22
N THR A 311 -39.35 -50.43 -8.62
CA THR A 311 -40.19 -50.60 -7.42
C THR A 311 -39.27 -50.82 -6.22
N TYR A 312 -39.34 -49.93 -5.23
CA TYR A 312 -38.72 -50.13 -3.91
C TYR A 312 -39.83 -50.45 -2.90
N SER A 313 -39.58 -51.41 -2.01
CA SER A 313 -40.51 -51.81 -0.94
C SER A 313 -39.95 -51.43 0.42
N THR A 314 -40.09 -50.18 0.81
CA THR A 314 -39.87 -49.73 2.19
C THR A 314 -40.97 -48.73 2.57
N PRO A 315 -41.88 -49.06 3.50
CA PRO A 315 -42.91 -48.13 3.95
C PRO A 315 -42.28 -47.01 4.79
N GLY A 316 -42.42 -45.76 4.38
CA GLY A 316 -42.20 -44.58 5.24
C GLY A 316 -41.14 -43.56 4.81
N LEU A 317 -40.60 -43.62 3.59
CA LEU A 317 -39.69 -42.61 3.07
C LEU A 317 -40.45 -41.55 2.28
N GLN A 318 -40.85 -40.46 2.93
CA GLN A 318 -41.34 -39.27 2.24
C GLN A 318 -40.17 -38.35 1.92
N ASP A 319 -39.99 -38.14 0.61
CA ASP A 319 -39.16 -37.15 -0.09
C ASP A 319 -37.63 -37.34 0.01
N PHE A 320 -37.01 -37.60 -1.15
CA PHE A 320 -35.56 -37.58 -1.33
C PHE A 320 -35.19 -36.88 -2.65
N TRP A 321 -34.06 -36.19 -2.65
CA TRP A 321 -33.49 -35.51 -3.81
C TRP A 321 -32.28 -36.30 -4.32
N VAL A 322 -32.23 -36.59 -5.63
CA VAL A 322 -31.10 -37.25 -6.27
C VAL A 322 -30.49 -36.30 -7.30
N VAL A 323 -29.20 -35.96 -7.11
CA VAL A 323 -28.41 -35.20 -8.09
C VAL A 323 -27.62 -36.22 -8.92
N ASN A 324 -27.86 -36.27 -10.22
CA ASN A 324 -27.14 -37.18 -11.11
C ASN A 324 -26.29 -36.40 -12.13
N LYS A 325 -25.03 -36.81 -12.32
CA LYS A 325 -24.12 -36.27 -13.34
C LYS A 325 -24.27 -37.11 -14.61
N LEU A 326 -24.77 -36.53 -15.70
CA LEU A 326 -25.11 -37.30 -16.91
C LEU A 326 -24.06 -37.23 -18.03
N ASN A 327 -23.00 -36.42 -17.94
CA ASN A 327 -21.87 -36.49 -18.90
C ASN A 327 -20.60 -35.77 -18.38
N PRO A 328 -19.40 -36.03 -18.93
CA PRO A 328 -18.16 -35.34 -18.56
C PRO A 328 -18.12 -33.85 -18.93
N ALA A 329 -19.12 -33.31 -19.62
CA ALA A 329 -19.25 -31.90 -19.94
C ALA A 329 -20.69 -31.41 -19.66
N THR A 330 -20.78 -30.50 -18.67
CA THR A 330 -21.68 -29.34 -18.59
C THR A 330 -23.19 -29.41 -18.28
N ASP A 331 -23.83 -30.53 -17.91
CA ASP A 331 -25.26 -30.49 -17.48
C ASP A 331 -25.58 -31.34 -16.23
N TYR A 332 -26.29 -30.74 -15.26
CA TYR A 332 -26.91 -31.42 -14.13
C TYR A 332 -28.44 -31.38 -14.25
N THR A 333 -29.10 -32.50 -13.97
CA THR A 333 -30.58 -32.56 -13.88
C THR A 333 -30.97 -32.96 -12.46
N LEU A 334 -31.80 -32.14 -11.83
CA LEU A 334 -32.39 -32.44 -10.53
C LEU A 334 -33.69 -33.25 -10.75
N TYR A 335 -33.80 -34.43 -10.16
CA TYR A 335 -35.05 -35.19 -10.15
C TYR A 335 -35.74 -35.00 -8.79
N ALA A 336 -36.94 -34.41 -8.80
CA ALA A 336 -37.86 -34.45 -7.66
C ALA A 336 -38.71 -35.72 -7.78
N VAL A 337 -38.64 -36.61 -6.80
CA VAL A 337 -39.50 -37.79 -6.71
C VAL A 337 -40.42 -37.62 -5.51
N ILE A 338 -41.72 -37.46 -5.76
CA ILE A 338 -42.75 -37.46 -4.72
C ILE A 338 -43.52 -38.78 -4.82
N GLU A 339 -43.63 -39.49 -3.71
CA GLU A 339 -44.48 -40.68 -3.64
C GLU A 339 -45.95 -40.25 -3.53
N SER A 340 -46.72 -40.46 -4.61
CA SER A 340 -48.18 -40.46 -4.57
C SER A 340 -48.68 -41.75 -5.22
N GLY A 341 -49.09 -42.72 -4.39
CA GLY A 341 -49.86 -43.88 -4.84
C GLY A 341 -49.11 -44.91 -5.69
N GLY A 342 -47.80 -45.11 -5.49
CA GLY A 342 -47.06 -46.23 -6.09
C GLY A 342 -46.76 -46.11 -7.60
N LYS A 343 -46.77 -44.90 -8.16
CA LYS A 343 -46.21 -44.62 -9.51
C LYS A 343 -45.30 -43.40 -9.48
N LEU A 344 -44.08 -43.57 -9.99
CA LEU A 344 -43.16 -42.47 -10.30
C LEU A 344 -43.75 -41.65 -11.46
N SER A 345 -43.91 -40.35 -11.27
CA SER A 345 -44.20 -39.41 -12.37
C SER A 345 -43.10 -38.35 -12.43
N GLU A 346 -42.67 -38.03 -13.64
CA GLU A 346 -41.64 -37.03 -13.95
C GLU A 346 -42.25 -35.63 -13.78
N ILE A 347 -41.87 -34.89 -12.73
CA ILE A 347 -42.59 -33.65 -12.37
C ILE A 347 -41.97 -32.39 -12.99
N ALA A 348 -40.66 -32.32 -13.24
CA ALA A 348 -40.08 -31.18 -13.95
C ALA A 348 -38.66 -31.47 -14.43
N LYS A 349 -38.45 -31.30 -15.73
CA LYS A 349 -37.10 -31.20 -16.31
C LYS A 349 -36.68 -29.74 -16.21
N THR A 350 -35.92 -29.41 -15.17
CA THR A 350 -35.33 -28.08 -15.04
C THR A 350 -33.85 -28.21 -15.38
N ASN A 351 -33.44 -27.65 -16.51
CA ASN A 351 -32.02 -27.56 -16.86
C ASN A 351 -31.38 -26.55 -15.89
N PHE A 352 -30.50 -27.03 -15.02
CA PHE A 352 -29.63 -26.14 -14.27
C PHE A 352 -28.38 -25.90 -15.10
N THR A 353 -28.21 -24.68 -15.63
CA THR A 353 -26.88 -24.17 -15.93
C THR A 353 -26.17 -23.98 -14.60
N THR A 354 -25.45 -25.00 -14.14
CA THR A 354 -24.54 -24.88 -13.02
C THR A 354 -23.31 -24.14 -13.51
N THR A 355 -23.09 -22.90 -13.05
CA THR A 355 -21.74 -22.35 -13.01
C THR A 355 -20.88 -23.30 -12.17
N ASN A 356 -19.77 -23.80 -12.73
CA ASN A 356 -18.81 -24.65 -12.03
C ASN A 356 -18.06 -23.81 -10.97
N ILE A 357 -18.67 -23.62 -9.81
CA ILE A 357 -18.02 -22.92 -8.69
C ILE A 357 -17.07 -23.90 -8.00
N THR A 358 -15.76 -23.58 -7.98
CA THR A 358 -14.73 -24.40 -7.33
C THR A 358 -14.80 -24.30 -5.80
N LEU A 359 -14.24 -25.29 -5.07
CA LEU A 359 -14.13 -25.25 -3.60
C LEU A 359 -13.36 -24.01 -3.11
N ASP A 360 -12.33 -23.60 -3.86
CA ASP A 360 -11.55 -22.40 -3.57
C ASP A 360 -12.41 -21.13 -3.68
N LEU A 361 -13.31 -21.06 -4.66
CA LEU A 361 -14.22 -19.93 -4.82
C LEU A 361 -15.25 -19.86 -3.66
N ILE A 362 -15.66 -21.00 -3.09
CA ILE A 362 -16.52 -21.02 -1.89
C ILE A 362 -15.79 -20.40 -0.69
N GLY A 363 -14.53 -20.80 -0.44
CA GLY A 363 -13.72 -20.19 0.63
C GLY A 363 -13.51 -18.69 0.43
N GLN A 364 -13.31 -18.26 -0.82
CA GLN A 364 -13.19 -16.84 -1.18
C GLN A 364 -14.48 -16.04 -0.95
N ILE A 365 -15.65 -16.65 -1.14
CA ILE A 365 -16.95 -16.02 -0.80
C ILE A 365 -17.03 -15.75 0.72
N ASP A 366 -16.58 -16.69 1.56
CA ASP A 366 -16.58 -16.48 3.00
C ASP A 366 -15.51 -15.45 3.42
N ALA A 367 -14.37 -15.42 2.74
CA ALA A 367 -13.33 -14.42 2.98
C ALA A 367 -13.78 -12.98 2.64
N VAL A 368 -14.56 -12.78 1.57
CA VAL A 368 -15.13 -11.46 1.25
C VAL A 368 -16.27 -11.07 2.18
N LYS A 369 -17.05 -12.04 2.68
CA LYS A 369 -18.03 -11.79 3.76
C LYS A 369 -17.33 -11.35 5.06
N ALA A 370 -16.22 -11.98 5.41
CA ALA A 370 -15.44 -11.58 6.59
C ALA A 370 -14.85 -10.15 6.40
N LEU A 371 -14.36 -9.86 5.19
CA LEU A 371 -13.88 -8.52 4.81
C LEU A 371 -14.95 -7.45 4.99
N ILE A 372 -16.14 -7.64 4.43
CA ILE A 372 -17.20 -6.63 4.57
C ILE A 372 -17.68 -6.50 6.01
N ASN A 373 -17.66 -7.57 6.81
CA ASN A 373 -17.96 -7.47 8.23
C ASN A 373 -16.94 -6.63 9.00
N ARG A 374 -15.68 -6.56 8.56
CA ARG A 374 -14.68 -5.65 9.14
C ARG A 374 -14.83 -4.21 8.66
N LEU A 375 -15.06 -4.01 7.37
CA LEU A 375 -15.16 -2.65 6.78
C LEU A 375 -16.52 -1.98 7.00
N LEU A 376 -17.60 -2.76 7.10
CA LEU A 376 -18.98 -2.27 7.16
C LEU A 376 -19.89 -3.19 8.00
N PRO A 377 -19.57 -3.41 9.28
CA PRO A 377 -20.23 -4.42 10.13
C PRO A 377 -21.76 -4.27 10.21
N GLU A 378 -22.25 -3.05 10.33
CA GLU A 378 -23.69 -2.79 10.55
C GLU A 378 -24.55 -3.01 9.31
N ARG A 379 -23.95 -2.96 8.11
CA ARG A 379 -24.66 -3.05 6.82
C ARG A 379 -24.23 -4.25 5.99
N ALA A 380 -23.29 -5.06 6.47
CA ALA A 380 -22.76 -6.23 5.77
C ALA A 380 -23.86 -7.20 5.29
N SER A 381 -24.94 -7.35 6.06
CA SER A 381 -26.06 -8.25 5.73
C SER A 381 -26.91 -7.80 4.53
N GLU A 382 -26.73 -6.58 4.04
CA GLU A 382 -27.44 -6.05 2.86
C GLU A 382 -26.73 -6.40 1.54
N PHE A 383 -25.55 -7.03 1.63
CA PHE A 383 -24.76 -7.50 0.50
C PHE A 383 -24.69 -9.03 0.50
N GLU A 384 -25.11 -9.63 -0.60
CA GLU A 384 -25.03 -11.07 -0.84
C GLU A 384 -23.92 -11.36 -1.84
N PHE A 385 -23.19 -12.46 -1.65
CA PHE A 385 -22.05 -12.83 -2.48
C PHE A 385 -22.21 -14.21 -3.08
N ALA A 386 -21.87 -14.36 -4.36
CA ALA A 386 -21.89 -15.65 -5.06
C ALA A 386 -20.76 -15.78 -6.08
N GLY A 387 -20.40 -17.01 -6.43
CA GLY A 387 -19.36 -17.31 -7.41
C GLY A 387 -19.89 -17.28 -8.85
N ILE A 388 -19.03 -16.83 -9.77
CA ILE A 388 -19.19 -17.01 -11.22
C ILE A 388 -17.87 -17.52 -11.81
N GLU A 389 -17.91 -18.12 -13.00
CA GLU A 389 -16.68 -18.60 -13.66
C GLU A 389 -15.82 -17.43 -14.15
N LYS A 390 -14.50 -17.63 -14.15
CA LYS A 390 -13.54 -16.74 -14.81
C LYS A 390 -13.77 -16.77 -16.33
N ILE A 391 -13.39 -15.68 -17.00
CA ILE A 391 -13.37 -15.62 -18.46
C ILE A 391 -12.05 -16.23 -18.94
N ASP A 392 -12.11 -17.10 -19.94
CA ASP A 392 -10.97 -17.86 -20.45
C ASP A 392 -10.15 -18.54 -19.33
N ASP A 393 -10.83 -19.01 -18.28
CA ASP A 393 -10.30 -19.64 -17.07
C ASP A 393 -9.34 -18.79 -16.20
N VAL A 394 -8.95 -17.59 -16.63
CA VAL A 394 -7.95 -16.76 -15.94
C VAL A 394 -8.42 -15.35 -15.59
N LEU A 395 -9.26 -14.75 -16.43
CA LEU A 395 -9.66 -13.35 -16.32
C LEU A 395 -10.82 -13.17 -15.34
N ASP A 396 -10.73 -12.13 -14.52
CA ASP A 396 -11.73 -11.85 -13.50
C ASP A 396 -12.95 -11.10 -14.04
N VAL A 397 -14.10 -11.38 -13.42
CA VAL A 397 -15.39 -10.79 -13.73
C VAL A 397 -16.22 -10.63 -12.48
N PHE A 398 -17.06 -9.59 -12.44
CA PHE A 398 -18.13 -9.45 -11.46
C PHE A 398 -19.46 -9.03 -12.08
N GLU A 399 -20.55 -9.38 -11.39
CA GLU A 399 -21.91 -8.95 -11.70
C GLU A 399 -22.59 -8.35 -10.47
N LEU A 400 -23.41 -7.32 -10.68
CA LEU A 400 -24.21 -6.67 -9.65
C LEU A 400 -25.69 -6.73 -10.03
N SER A 401 -26.54 -7.12 -9.10
CA SER A 401 -28.00 -7.14 -9.29
C SER A 401 -28.72 -6.91 -7.95
N SER A 402 -29.98 -6.48 -8.00
CA SER A 402 -30.81 -6.35 -6.78
C SER A 402 -31.62 -7.61 -6.53
N VAL A 403 -31.62 -8.10 -5.29
CA VAL A 403 -32.42 -9.23 -4.81
C VAL A 403 -33.21 -8.79 -3.59
N GLY A 404 -34.50 -8.49 -3.79
CA GLY A 404 -35.30 -7.84 -2.75
C GLY A 404 -34.74 -6.46 -2.40
N ASN A 405 -34.38 -6.25 -1.13
CA ASN A 405 -33.74 -5.03 -0.65
C ASN A 405 -32.20 -5.13 -0.61
N ASN A 406 -31.63 -6.29 -0.95
CA ASN A 406 -30.20 -6.56 -0.90
C ASN A 406 -29.55 -6.41 -2.28
N ILE A 407 -28.23 -6.28 -2.29
CA ILE A 407 -27.42 -6.26 -3.49
C ILE A 407 -26.67 -7.59 -3.60
N LEU A 408 -26.94 -8.34 -4.66
CA LEU A 408 -26.21 -9.55 -5.00
C LEU A 408 -25.00 -9.18 -5.86
N ILE A 409 -23.82 -9.48 -5.34
CA ILE A 409 -22.52 -9.32 -5.98
C ILE A 409 -21.99 -10.71 -6.34
N LYS A 410 -21.94 -11.01 -7.63
CA LYS A 410 -21.27 -12.23 -8.09
C LYS A 410 -19.85 -11.90 -8.54
N GLY A 411 -18.89 -12.77 -8.27
CA GLY A 411 -17.53 -12.59 -8.81
C GLY A 411 -16.78 -13.90 -8.99
N SER A 412 -15.79 -13.86 -9.86
CA SER A 412 -14.90 -15.01 -10.16
C SER A 412 -13.79 -15.23 -9.14
N SER A 413 -13.64 -14.29 -8.21
CA SER A 413 -12.72 -14.33 -7.08
C SER A 413 -13.19 -13.38 -5.96
N ALA A 414 -12.62 -13.50 -4.76
CA ALA A 414 -12.91 -12.57 -3.66
C ALA A 414 -12.58 -11.13 -4.04
N THR A 415 -11.47 -10.91 -4.76
CA THR A 415 -11.04 -9.58 -5.22
C THR A 415 -11.96 -9.02 -6.30
N ALA A 416 -12.51 -9.85 -7.18
CA ALA A 416 -13.54 -9.43 -8.13
C ALA A 416 -14.85 -9.03 -7.42
N MET A 417 -15.27 -9.79 -6.41
CA MET A 417 -16.44 -9.45 -5.59
C MET A 417 -16.23 -8.15 -4.80
N ALA A 418 -15.06 -7.98 -4.18
CA ALA A 418 -14.72 -6.77 -3.44
C ALA A 418 -14.59 -5.54 -4.36
N ALA A 419 -14.06 -5.69 -5.58
CA ALA A 419 -14.09 -4.65 -6.61
C ALA A 419 -15.52 -4.32 -7.05
N GLY A 420 -16.40 -5.33 -7.16
CA GLY A 420 -17.83 -5.15 -7.42
C GLY A 420 -18.53 -4.35 -6.31
N LEU A 421 -18.20 -4.63 -5.04
CA LEU A 421 -18.67 -3.84 -3.90
C LEU A 421 -18.22 -2.39 -4.00
N ARG A 422 -16.93 -2.13 -4.24
CA ARG A 422 -16.41 -0.77 -4.45
C ARG A 422 -17.10 -0.07 -5.62
N TYR A 423 -17.28 -0.76 -6.75
CA TYR A 423 -17.98 -0.21 -7.91
C TYR A 423 -19.41 0.19 -7.54
N TYR A 424 -20.14 -0.67 -6.84
CA TYR A 424 -21.50 -0.37 -6.40
C TYR A 424 -21.52 0.86 -5.46
N MET A 425 -20.64 0.87 -4.46
CA MET A 425 -20.53 1.97 -3.50
C MET A 425 -20.22 3.32 -4.18
N ASN A 426 -19.20 3.36 -5.03
CA ASN A 426 -18.78 4.60 -5.69
C ASN A 426 -19.86 5.14 -6.64
N ASN A 427 -20.49 4.27 -7.43
CA ASN A 427 -21.39 4.70 -8.50
C ASN A 427 -22.82 4.98 -7.99
N TYR A 428 -23.33 4.15 -7.07
CA TYR A 428 -24.73 4.17 -6.64
C TYR A 428 -24.93 4.71 -5.23
N CYS A 429 -24.10 4.33 -4.27
CA CYS A 429 -24.24 4.79 -2.88
C CYS A 429 -23.59 6.15 -2.60
N LYS A 430 -22.68 6.60 -3.47
CA LYS A 430 -21.78 7.72 -3.21
C LYS A 430 -20.89 7.48 -1.98
N ALA A 431 -20.34 6.29 -1.90
CA ALA A 431 -19.50 5.84 -0.79
C ALA A 431 -18.14 5.34 -1.29
N SER A 432 -17.13 5.30 -0.41
CA SER A 432 -15.79 4.82 -0.73
C SER A 432 -14.97 4.42 0.51
N PHE A 433 -14.15 3.37 0.35
CA PHE A 433 -13.06 3.05 1.26
C PHE A 433 -11.74 3.62 0.73
N SER A 434 -10.97 4.28 1.59
CA SER A 434 -9.65 4.84 1.26
C SER A 434 -8.74 4.86 2.47
N TRP A 435 -7.43 5.07 2.26
CA TRP A 435 -6.44 5.08 3.34
C TRP A 435 -6.60 6.23 4.33
N ASN A 436 -7.20 7.34 3.90
CA ASN A 436 -7.29 8.60 4.66
C ASN A 436 -8.75 8.93 5.03
N GLY A 437 -9.47 7.89 5.45
CA GLY A 437 -10.86 7.94 5.85
C GLY A 437 -11.78 7.11 4.95
N HIS A 438 -12.97 6.85 5.47
CA HIS A 438 -14.04 6.17 4.75
C HIS A 438 -15.24 7.11 4.60
N GLN A 439 -15.91 7.00 3.47
CA GLN A 439 -17.31 7.41 3.34
C GLN A 439 -18.08 6.09 3.24
N ASP A 440 -18.64 5.67 4.36
CA ASP A 440 -19.33 4.39 4.54
C ASP A 440 -20.81 4.57 4.93
N GLU A 441 -21.27 5.82 4.98
CA GLU A 441 -22.68 6.16 5.16
C GLU A 441 -23.47 5.85 3.88
N LEU A 442 -24.04 4.64 3.84
CA LEU A 442 -24.84 4.19 2.71
C LEU A 442 -26.32 4.64 2.79
N PRO A 443 -26.98 4.92 1.66
CA PRO A 443 -28.42 5.18 1.62
C PRO A 443 -29.23 4.04 2.25
N ASN A 444 -30.37 4.37 2.87
CA ASN A 444 -31.32 3.40 3.40
C ASN A 444 -32.73 3.73 2.88
N PRO A 445 -33.33 2.88 2.02
CA PRO A 445 -32.80 1.61 1.51
C PRO A 445 -31.61 1.82 0.55
N LEU A 446 -30.86 0.74 0.29
CA LEU A 446 -29.81 0.72 -0.74
C LEU A 446 -30.42 1.01 -2.13
N PRO A 447 -29.72 1.76 -3.01
CA PRO A 447 -30.22 2.03 -4.36
C PRO A 447 -30.37 0.75 -5.20
N ALA A 448 -31.61 0.44 -5.60
CA ALA A 448 -31.87 -0.72 -6.46
C ALA A 448 -31.29 -0.53 -7.87
N LEU A 449 -30.79 -1.61 -8.45
CA LEU A 449 -30.29 -1.69 -9.83
C LEU A 449 -31.44 -2.06 -10.77
N SER A 450 -31.61 -1.31 -11.86
CA SER A 450 -32.65 -1.58 -12.86
C SER A 450 -32.35 -2.78 -13.75
N GLU A 451 -31.07 -3.16 -13.84
CA GLU A 451 -30.58 -4.28 -14.63
C GLU A 451 -29.32 -4.89 -13.98
N THR A 452 -28.94 -6.08 -14.42
CA THR A 452 -27.67 -6.69 -14.03
C THR A 452 -26.51 -5.95 -14.67
N ILE A 453 -25.60 -5.43 -13.86
CA ILE A 453 -24.37 -4.79 -14.33
C ILE A 453 -23.25 -5.83 -14.32
N ARG A 454 -22.61 -6.06 -15.47
CA ARG A 454 -21.48 -6.97 -15.60
C ARG A 454 -20.22 -6.20 -15.98
N LYS A 455 -19.11 -6.48 -15.30
CA LYS A 455 -17.79 -5.87 -15.55
C LYS A 455 -16.72 -6.94 -15.66
N GLU A 456 -15.95 -6.86 -16.74
CA GLU A 456 -14.92 -7.83 -17.08
C GLU A 456 -13.58 -7.11 -17.17
N THR A 457 -12.52 -7.75 -16.70
CA THR A 457 -11.16 -7.23 -16.88
C THR A 457 -10.39 -8.09 -17.86
N THR A 458 -9.59 -7.46 -18.72
CA THR A 458 -8.66 -8.16 -19.63
C THR A 458 -7.29 -8.37 -18.99
N TYR A 459 -7.15 -8.04 -17.71
CA TYR A 459 -5.90 -8.06 -16.98
C TYR A 459 -5.87 -9.23 -15.99
N MET A 460 -4.95 -10.17 -16.24
CA MET A 460 -4.67 -11.29 -15.34
C MET A 460 -4.20 -10.79 -13.97
N HIS A 461 -3.33 -9.77 -13.94
CA HIS A 461 -2.78 -9.22 -12.71
C HIS A 461 -3.24 -7.79 -12.47
N ARG A 462 -3.67 -7.51 -11.24
CA ARG A 462 -3.80 -6.17 -10.68
C ARG A 462 -2.79 -6.08 -9.55
N TYR A 463 -1.65 -5.49 -9.86
CA TYR A 463 -0.46 -5.52 -9.01
C TYR A 463 -0.41 -4.33 -8.05
N ALA A 464 0.04 -4.56 -6.82
CA ALA A 464 0.30 -3.49 -5.87
C ALA A 464 1.68 -3.58 -5.21
N LEU A 465 2.16 -2.41 -4.81
CA LEU A 465 3.31 -2.13 -3.95
C LEU A 465 4.68 -2.16 -4.63
N ASN A 466 5.58 -1.33 -4.12
CA ASN A 466 6.99 -1.24 -4.48
C ASN A 466 7.82 -1.81 -3.32
N TYR A 467 9.06 -2.24 -3.58
CA TYR A 467 10.02 -2.51 -2.50
C TYR A 467 10.11 -1.33 -1.54
N CYS A 468 10.17 -0.10 -2.06
CA CYS A 468 10.23 1.12 -1.26
C CYS A 468 9.00 1.30 -0.35
N THR A 469 7.80 0.83 -0.74
CA THR A 469 6.60 0.91 0.12
C THR A 469 6.80 0.16 1.43
N MET A 470 7.57 -0.94 1.40
CA MET A 470 7.91 -1.72 2.59
C MET A 470 8.65 -0.91 3.63
N ASN A 471 9.34 0.17 3.24
CA ASN A 471 10.05 1.02 4.19
C ASN A 471 9.46 2.40 4.41
N TYR A 472 9.01 3.10 3.36
CA TYR A 472 8.47 4.45 3.56
C TYR A 472 7.06 4.49 4.15
N THR A 473 6.33 3.37 4.09
CA THR A 473 5.01 3.26 4.71
C THR A 473 4.95 2.10 5.71
N MET A 474 5.43 0.91 5.32
CA MET A 474 5.07 -0.33 6.03
C MET A 474 6.17 -0.86 6.97
N SER A 475 7.25 -0.10 7.21
CA SER A 475 8.40 -0.56 8.03
C SER A 475 7.97 -1.16 9.36
N PHE A 476 7.01 -0.49 10.00
CA PHE A 476 6.66 -0.70 11.40
C PHE A 476 5.24 -1.22 11.61
N TRP A 477 4.57 -1.67 10.55
CA TRP A 477 3.21 -2.17 10.65
C TRP A 477 3.14 -3.50 11.41
N ASP A 478 2.14 -3.60 12.27
CA ASP A 478 1.70 -4.82 12.91
C ASP A 478 0.72 -5.60 12.00
N TRP A 479 0.18 -6.69 12.53
CA TRP A 479 -0.74 -7.54 11.78
C TRP A 479 -2.06 -6.82 11.47
N GLU A 480 -2.59 -6.08 12.43
CA GLU A 480 -3.87 -5.39 12.33
C GLU A 480 -3.85 -4.36 11.20
N ARG A 481 -2.76 -3.59 11.07
CA ARG A 481 -2.60 -2.67 9.95
C ARG A 481 -2.44 -3.38 8.61
N TRP A 482 -1.75 -4.53 8.57
CA TRP A 482 -1.63 -5.36 7.37
C TRP A 482 -2.95 -6.00 6.95
N GLU A 483 -3.76 -6.53 7.87
CA GLU A 483 -5.08 -7.09 7.58
C GLU A 483 -5.99 -6.03 6.95
N HIS A 484 -5.98 -4.81 7.53
CA HIS A 484 -6.72 -3.69 6.97
C HIS A 484 -6.23 -3.31 5.56
N GLU A 485 -4.91 -3.30 5.33
CA GLU A 485 -4.37 -3.01 3.99
C GLU A 485 -4.80 -4.05 2.95
N ILE A 486 -4.75 -5.33 3.31
CA ILE A 486 -5.14 -6.43 2.43
C ILE A 486 -6.63 -6.33 2.09
N ASP A 487 -7.47 -5.96 3.05
CA ASP A 487 -8.90 -5.71 2.80
C ASP A 487 -9.09 -4.52 1.84
N LEU A 488 -8.38 -3.40 2.03
CA LEU A 488 -8.43 -2.26 1.10
C LEU A 488 -7.94 -2.66 -0.31
N MET A 489 -6.84 -3.38 -0.43
CA MET A 489 -6.34 -3.91 -1.70
C MET A 489 -7.37 -4.79 -2.40
N ALA A 490 -8.10 -5.64 -1.66
CA ALA A 490 -9.17 -6.46 -2.22
C ALA A 490 -10.29 -5.59 -2.81
N THR A 491 -10.73 -4.55 -2.09
CA THR A 491 -11.77 -3.61 -2.60
C THR A 491 -11.30 -2.85 -3.85
N GLN A 492 -10.00 -2.69 -4.04
CA GLN A 492 -9.38 -2.10 -5.24
C GLN A 492 -9.23 -3.12 -6.38
N GLY A 493 -9.57 -4.40 -6.15
CA GLY A 493 -9.45 -5.48 -7.12
C GLY A 493 -8.03 -6.02 -7.29
N VAL A 494 -7.08 -5.63 -6.42
CA VAL A 494 -5.71 -6.15 -6.38
C VAL A 494 -5.75 -7.65 -6.16
N ASN A 495 -5.07 -8.41 -7.01
CA ASN A 495 -4.94 -9.87 -6.85
C ASN A 495 -3.47 -10.32 -6.76
N MET A 496 -2.53 -9.39 -6.78
CA MET A 496 -1.11 -9.69 -6.68
C MET A 496 -0.40 -8.53 -5.98
N PHE A 497 0.43 -8.78 -4.97
CA PHE A 497 1.20 -7.72 -4.31
C PHE A 497 2.54 -8.19 -3.77
N LEU A 498 3.47 -7.26 -3.61
CA LEU A 498 4.80 -7.53 -3.02
C LEU A 498 4.73 -7.64 -1.50
N SER A 499 5.25 -8.73 -0.95
CA SER A 499 5.59 -8.81 0.48
C SER A 499 6.85 -9.66 0.68
N PRO A 500 8.03 -9.04 0.80
CA PRO A 500 9.29 -9.74 0.99
C PRO A 500 9.63 -9.89 2.48
N ILE A 501 8.66 -9.67 3.37
CA ILE A 501 8.84 -9.72 4.83
C ILE A 501 9.30 -11.12 5.24
N GLY A 502 10.28 -11.19 6.14
CA GLY A 502 10.85 -12.45 6.62
C GLY A 502 12.04 -12.95 5.78
N SER A 503 12.45 -12.20 4.74
CA SER A 503 13.70 -12.46 4.00
C SER A 503 14.94 -12.42 4.90
N GLU A 504 14.87 -11.72 6.04
CA GLU A 504 15.88 -11.75 7.11
C GLU A 504 16.12 -13.17 7.62
N ALA A 505 15.04 -13.93 7.88
CA ALA A 505 15.14 -15.31 8.36
C ALA A 505 15.63 -16.28 7.28
N VAL A 506 15.26 -16.06 6.02
CA VAL A 506 15.79 -16.84 4.90
C VAL A 506 17.30 -16.66 4.80
N TRP A 507 17.78 -15.40 4.81
CA TRP A 507 19.21 -15.10 4.79
C TRP A 507 19.94 -15.64 6.02
N GLN A 508 19.34 -15.54 7.21
CA GLN A 508 19.91 -16.14 8.42
C GLN A 508 20.17 -17.64 8.20
N LYS A 509 19.15 -18.41 7.80
CA LYS A 509 19.27 -19.86 7.61
C LYS A 509 20.28 -20.22 6.52
N VAL A 510 20.29 -19.48 5.42
CA VAL A 510 21.27 -19.67 4.34
C VAL A 510 22.68 -19.42 4.85
N MET A 511 22.93 -18.32 5.57
CA MET A 511 24.26 -17.98 6.07
C MET A 511 24.75 -18.96 7.16
N GLU A 512 23.85 -19.47 8.01
CA GLU A 512 24.16 -20.52 8.99
C GLU A 512 24.68 -21.80 8.33
N ARG A 513 24.10 -22.21 7.19
CA ARG A 513 24.60 -23.36 6.39
C ARG A 513 26.06 -23.18 5.95
N TYR A 514 26.51 -21.92 5.82
CA TYR A 514 27.87 -21.56 5.42
C TYR A 514 28.76 -21.11 6.60
N GLY A 515 28.38 -21.46 7.83
CA GLY A 515 29.22 -21.26 9.02
C GLY A 515 29.31 -19.82 9.51
N TYR A 516 28.39 -18.95 9.11
CA TYR A 516 28.25 -17.64 9.73
C TYR A 516 27.69 -17.77 11.14
N THR A 517 28.29 -17.04 12.07
CA THR A 517 27.73 -16.82 13.41
C THR A 517 26.63 -15.76 13.35
N PHE A 518 25.71 -15.77 14.32
CA PHE A 518 24.65 -14.76 14.39
C PHE A 518 25.20 -13.32 14.39
N ALA A 519 26.31 -13.06 15.10
CA ALA A 519 26.96 -11.75 15.12
C ALA A 519 27.54 -11.32 13.76
N GLU A 520 27.87 -12.26 12.87
CA GLU A 520 28.28 -11.96 11.50
C GLU A 520 27.05 -11.73 10.59
N ILE A 521 25.98 -12.50 10.79
CA ILE A 521 24.69 -12.34 10.07
C ILE A 521 24.10 -10.95 10.33
N GLN A 522 24.14 -10.49 11.58
CA GLN A 522 23.69 -9.17 12.00
C GLN A 522 24.42 -7.99 11.33
N LYS A 523 25.58 -8.23 10.71
CA LYS A 523 26.29 -7.19 9.93
C LYS A 523 25.78 -7.09 8.48
N PHE A 524 25.06 -8.10 8.01
CA PHE A 524 24.49 -8.14 6.67
C PHE A 524 23.01 -7.71 6.67
N ILE A 525 22.23 -8.22 7.63
CA ILE A 525 20.81 -7.90 7.76
C ILE A 525 20.63 -6.43 8.23
N PRO A 526 19.84 -5.61 7.53
CA PRO A 526 19.60 -4.23 7.90
C PRO A 526 18.61 -4.09 9.06
N GLY A 527 18.46 -2.88 9.57
CA GLY A 527 17.34 -2.49 10.43
C GLY A 527 16.01 -2.41 9.66
N PRO A 528 14.88 -2.37 10.38
CA PRO A 528 13.53 -2.47 9.79
C PRO A 528 13.16 -1.36 8.80
N ALA A 529 13.91 -0.25 8.76
CA ALA A 529 13.68 0.86 7.85
C ALA A 529 14.45 0.77 6.51
N TYR A 530 15.26 -0.27 6.28
CA TYR A 530 16.15 -0.36 5.11
C TYR A 530 16.10 -1.69 4.34
N THR A 531 15.14 -2.56 4.65
CA THR A 531 14.97 -3.88 3.99
C THR A 531 14.84 -3.78 2.46
N ALA A 532 14.16 -2.76 1.92
CA ALA A 532 13.95 -2.53 0.49
C ALA A 532 15.27 -2.46 -0.28
N TRP A 533 16.15 -1.53 0.09
CA TRP A 533 17.45 -1.32 -0.56
C TRP A 533 18.44 -2.44 -0.30
N TRP A 534 18.28 -3.18 0.80
CA TRP A 534 19.04 -4.41 1.01
C TRP A 534 18.65 -5.49 -0.01
N LEU A 535 17.35 -5.73 -0.18
CA LEU A 535 16.85 -6.76 -1.11
C LEU A 535 17.02 -6.38 -2.59
N MET A 536 17.06 -5.09 -2.89
CA MET A 536 17.45 -4.56 -4.22
C MET A 536 18.99 -4.51 -4.41
N GLY A 537 19.78 -4.92 -3.42
CA GLY A 537 21.24 -5.04 -3.53
C GLY A 537 22.00 -3.72 -3.52
N ASN A 538 21.45 -2.68 -2.89
CA ASN A 538 22.03 -1.34 -2.77
C ASN A 538 22.83 -1.14 -1.47
N LEU A 539 22.49 -1.85 -0.40
CA LEU A 539 23.19 -1.75 0.89
C LEU A 539 23.21 -3.07 1.65
N GLU A 540 24.09 -3.18 2.65
CA GLU A 540 24.05 -4.23 3.66
C GLU A 540 24.22 -3.62 5.07
N GLY A 541 23.53 -4.19 6.06
CA GLY A 541 23.69 -3.89 7.49
C GLY A 541 23.20 -2.54 8.01
N GLU A 542 22.79 -1.60 7.14
CA GLU A 542 22.37 -0.26 7.58
C GLU A 542 21.18 -0.33 8.55
N GLY A 543 21.21 0.47 9.61
CA GLY A 543 20.13 0.51 10.60
C GLY A 543 20.14 -0.63 11.63
N GLY A 544 20.88 -1.71 11.40
CA GLY A 544 21.06 -2.82 12.34
C GLY A 544 22.02 -2.53 13.51
N PRO A 545 22.44 -3.56 14.28
CA PRO A 545 22.03 -4.97 14.16
C PRO A 545 20.66 -5.25 14.78
N VAL A 546 19.89 -6.21 14.22
CA VAL A 546 18.56 -6.62 14.72
C VAL A 546 18.63 -7.88 15.60
N SER A 547 17.68 -8.06 16.52
CA SER A 547 17.61 -9.24 17.40
C SER A 547 17.07 -10.49 16.69
N GLN A 548 17.17 -11.66 17.35
CA GLN A 548 16.52 -12.88 16.85
C GLN A 548 15.00 -12.76 16.94
N GLU A 549 14.51 -12.14 18.01
CA GLU A 549 13.08 -11.91 18.26
C GLU A 549 12.44 -11.08 17.14
N TYR A 550 13.17 -10.07 16.64
CA TYR A 550 12.75 -9.33 15.44
C TYR A 550 12.63 -10.27 14.23
N ILE A 551 13.65 -11.06 13.93
CA ILE A 551 13.67 -11.97 12.76
C ILE A 551 12.51 -12.98 12.83
N ASP A 552 12.29 -13.59 14.00
CA ASP A 552 11.20 -14.53 14.23
C ASP A 552 9.83 -13.86 14.10
N GLY A 553 9.69 -12.64 14.63
CA GLY A 553 8.46 -11.83 14.49
C GLY A 553 8.11 -11.51 13.03
N ARG A 554 9.11 -11.27 12.18
CA ARG A 554 8.89 -11.05 10.73
C ARG A 554 8.37 -12.32 10.04
N VAL A 555 8.85 -13.51 10.42
CA VAL A 555 8.35 -14.78 9.89
C VAL A 555 6.87 -14.97 10.24
N GLU A 556 6.49 -14.72 11.50
CA GLU A 556 5.10 -14.88 11.94
C GLU A 556 4.17 -13.86 11.27
N LEU A 557 4.60 -12.61 11.11
CA LEU A 557 3.85 -11.61 10.36
C LEU A 557 3.64 -12.04 8.90
N GLN A 558 4.70 -12.50 8.23
CA GLN A 558 4.60 -12.91 6.83
C GLN A 558 3.66 -14.10 6.63
N LYS A 559 3.68 -15.09 7.53
CA LYS A 559 2.74 -16.22 7.47
C LYS A 559 1.28 -15.76 7.55
N LYS A 560 0.98 -14.77 8.40
CA LYS A 560 -0.38 -14.19 8.49
C LYS A 560 -0.77 -13.45 7.20
N ILE A 561 0.15 -12.65 6.64
CA ILE A 561 -0.06 -11.95 5.37
C ILE A 561 -0.38 -12.94 4.25
N MET A 562 0.42 -14.00 4.12
CA MET A 562 0.22 -15.02 3.08
C MET A 562 -1.07 -15.82 3.28
N ALA A 563 -1.43 -16.14 4.53
CA ALA A 563 -2.69 -16.82 4.83
C ALA A 563 -3.89 -15.97 4.40
N ARG A 564 -3.91 -14.69 4.75
CA ARG A 564 -5.00 -13.77 4.38
C ARG A 564 -5.05 -13.48 2.88
N ALA A 565 -3.90 -13.33 2.24
CA ALA A 565 -3.83 -13.21 0.77
C ALA A 565 -4.46 -14.43 0.09
N LYS A 566 -4.11 -15.64 0.55
CA LYS A 566 -4.66 -16.89 0.03
C LYS A 566 -6.18 -16.99 0.22
N GLU A 567 -6.71 -16.61 1.39
CA GLU A 567 -8.15 -16.58 1.64
C GLU A 567 -8.91 -15.73 0.62
N LEU A 568 -8.31 -14.62 0.20
CA LEU A 568 -8.88 -13.70 -0.80
C LEU A 568 -8.51 -14.05 -2.25
N GLY A 569 -7.79 -15.15 -2.48
CA GLY A 569 -7.32 -15.53 -3.81
C GLY A 569 -6.30 -14.55 -4.41
N MET A 570 -5.51 -13.89 -3.55
CA MET A 570 -4.40 -13.04 -3.97
C MET A 570 -3.08 -13.82 -3.98
N GLU A 571 -2.22 -13.46 -4.92
CA GLU A 571 -0.85 -13.94 -5.04
C GLU A 571 0.13 -12.99 -4.32
N VAL A 572 1.07 -13.56 -3.57
CA VAL A 572 2.12 -12.79 -2.88
C VAL A 572 3.44 -12.98 -3.62
N VAL A 573 4.09 -11.86 -3.98
CA VAL A 573 5.44 -11.88 -4.53
C VAL A 573 6.43 -11.89 -3.37
N LEU A 574 7.13 -13.01 -3.19
CA LEU A 574 8.22 -13.15 -2.22
C LEU A 574 9.55 -12.71 -2.81
N GLN A 575 10.58 -12.54 -1.98
CA GLN A 575 11.94 -12.30 -2.48
C GLN A 575 12.53 -13.55 -3.14
N GLY A 576 12.94 -13.41 -4.40
CA GLY A 576 13.77 -14.37 -5.12
C GLY A 576 15.26 -14.15 -4.90
N PHE A 577 16.05 -15.21 -5.16
CA PHE A 577 17.50 -15.10 -5.16
C PHE A 577 17.97 -14.48 -6.47
N ALA A 578 18.37 -13.22 -6.45
CA ALA A 578 18.89 -12.53 -7.63
C ALA A 578 20.40 -12.74 -7.85
N GLY A 579 21.08 -13.51 -7.00
CA GLY A 579 22.54 -13.71 -7.08
C GLY A 579 23.39 -12.88 -6.10
N LEU A 580 22.72 -12.09 -5.26
CA LEU A 580 23.36 -11.23 -4.26
C LEU A 580 23.78 -12.06 -3.04
N VAL A 581 24.98 -11.80 -2.51
CA VAL A 581 25.54 -12.42 -1.29
C VAL A 581 26.27 -11.36 -0.45
N PRO A 582 26.50 -11.58 0.85
CA PRO A 582 27.28 -10.65 1.69
C PRO A 582 28.61 -10.27 1.04
N SER A 583 29.04 -9.01 1.19
CA SER A 583 30.29 -8.53 0.59
C SER A 583 31.53 -9.32 1.04
N ASN A 584 31.46 -9.97 2.22
CA ASN A 584 32.52 -10.82 2.76
C ASN A 584 32.39 -12.32 2.41
N PHE A 585 31.40 -12.73 1.62
CA PHE A 585 31.08 -14.15 1.40
C PHE A 585 32.24 -14.99 0.84
N GLY A 586 33.01 -14.46 -0.11
CA GLY A 586 34.18 -15.14 -0.67
C GLY A 586 35.31 -15.39 0.34
N SER A 587 35.39 -14.60 1.41
CA SER A 587 36.37 -14.82 2.49
C SER A 587 35.90 -15.87 3.51
N LYS A 588 34.59 -16.07 3.62
CA LYS A 588 33.96 -16.98 4.59
C LYS A 588 33.71 -18.37 4.00
N VAL A 589 33.39 -18.44 2.71
CA VAL A 589 32.98 -19.68 2.04
C VAL A 589 34.05 -20.12 1.05
N PRO A 590 34.84 -21.18 1.37
CA PRO A 590 35.87 -21.68 0.49
C PRO A 590 35.34 -22.05 -0.90
N GLY A 591 36.00 -21.56 -1.94
CA GLY A 591 35.63 -21.83 -3.34
C GLY A 591 34.49 -20.97 -3.89
N ALA A 592 33.90 -20.07 -3.09
CA ALA A 592 32.95 -19.08 -3.61
C ALA A 592 33.68 -17.97 -4.38
N VAL A 593 33.28 -17.72 -5.62
CA VAL A 593 33.79 -16.59 -6.41
C VAL A 593 32.77 -15.47 -6.34
N ILE A 594 33.16 -14.33 -5.77
CA ILE A 594 32.28 -13.16 -5.63
C ILE A 594 32.82 -11.95 -6.38
N HIS A 595 31.91 -11.08 -6.80
CA HIS A 595 32.21 -9.86 -7.55
C HIS A 595 31.64 -8.64 -6.82
N PRO A 596 32.51 -7.78 -6.25
CA PRO A 596 32.07 -6.56 -5.58
C PRO A 596 31.25 -5.66 -6.51
N GLN A 597 30.12 -5.16 -6.01
CA GLN A 597 29.23 -4.29 -6.77
C GLN A 597 29.52 -2.79 -6.57
N GLY A 598 30.58 -2.45 -5.84
CA GLY A 598 30.94 -1.07 -5.54
C GLY A 598 30.01 -0.47 -4.49
N GLU A 599 29.73 0.82 -4.62
CA GLU A 599 28.92 1.57 -3.66
C GLU A 599 27.63 2.12 -4.31
N TRP A 600 26.58 2.27 -3.52
CA TRP A 600 25.39 3.05 -3.85
C TRP A 600 25.25 4.15 -2.81
N PHE A 601 25.39 5.42 -3.18
CA PHE A 601 25.41 6.57 -2.24
C PHE A 601 26.27 6.35 -0.98
N SER A 602 27.49 5.84 -1.19
CA SER A 602 28.48 5.49 -0.15
C SER A 602 28.12 4.28 0.73
N TYR A 603 27.10 3.52 0.38
CA TYR A 603 26.81 2.22 0.98
C TYR A 603 27.54 1.12 0.25
N THR A 604 28.21 0.25 1.00
CA THR A 604 28.70 -1.02 0.46
C THR A 604 27.53 -1.83 -0.07
N ARG A 605 27.58 -2.17 -1.35
CA ARG A 605 26.60 -3.07 -1.97
C ARG A 605 26.97 -4.53 -1.67
N PRO A 606 25.98 -5.43 -1.48
CA PRO A 606 26.22 -6.87 -1.52
C PRO A 606 26.95 -7.27 -2.81
N ALA A 607 27.77 -8.32 -2.74
CA ALA A 607 28.49 -8.83 -3.90
C ALA A 607 27.58 -9.75 -4.75
N ILE A 608 27.94 -9.98 -6.00
CA ILE A 608 27.31 -11.01 -6.84
C ILE A 608 28.16 -12.29 -6.79
N ILE A 609 27.55 -13.44 -6.51
CA ILE A 609 28.24 -14.74 -6.56
C ILE A 609 28.31 -15.27 -8.00
N SER A 610 29.37 -15.99 -8.36
CA SER A 610 29.50 -16.71 -9.64
C SER A 610 30.28 -18.02 -9.47
N GLY A 611 30.35 -18.82 -10.54
CA GLY A 611 31.11 -20.07 -10.55
C GLY A 611 30.39 -21.23 -9.84
N PRO A 612 31.13 -22.27 -9.42
CA PRO A 612 30.55 -23.56 -9.01
C PRO A 612 29.55 -23.49 -7.84
N LYS A 613 29.68 -22.48 -6.96
CA LYS A 613 28.81 -22.29 -5.78
C LYS A 613 27.50 -21.56 -6.06
N THR A 614 27.31 -20.99 -7.26
CA THR A 614 26.11 -20.20 -7.59
C THR A 614 24.82 -20.99 -7.40
N ALA A 615 24.74 -22.17 -8.02
CA ALA A 615 23.56 -23.03 -7.96
C ALA A 615 23.30 -23.55 -6.53
N GLU A 616 24.37 -23.87 -5.78
CA GLU A 616 24.27 -24.34 -4.39
C GLU A 616 23.67 -23.27 -3.46
N VAL A 617 24.12 -22.01 -3.59
CA VAL A 617 23.58 -20.90 -2.79
C VAL A 617 22.15 -20.56 -3.20
N ALA A 618 21.86 -20.54 -4.51
CA ALA A 618 20.52 -20.32 -5.02
C ALA A 618 19.54 -21.41 -4.55
N ALA A 619 19.93 -22.68 -4.62
CA ALA A 619 19.13 -23.80 -4.11
C ALA A 619 18.87 -23.65 -2.60
N ALA A 620 19.91 -23.35 -1.81
CA ALA A 620 19.75 -23.13 -0.38
C ALA A 620 18.77 -21.98 -0.06
N TRP A 621 18.81 -20.89 -0.84
CA TRP A 621 17.84 -19.79 -0.69
C TRP A 621 16.40 -20.25 -0.91
N TYR A 622 16.13 -20.87 -2.06
CA TYR A 622 14.77 -21.27 -2.41
C TYR A 622 14.25 -22.39 -1.51
N GLU A 623 15.11 -23.33 -1.08
CA GLU A 623 14.77 -24.34 -0.07
C GLU A 623 14.37 -23.69 1.26
N GLU A 624 15.15 -22.76 1.79
CA GLU A 624 14.84 -22.14 3.08
C GLU A 624 13.63 -21.21 3.02
N SER A 625 13.46 -20.51 1.89
CA SER A 625 12.24 -19.76 1.60
C SER A 625 11.01 -20.67 1.62
N ALA A 626 11.07 -21.82 0.93
CA ALA A 626 9.98 -22.78 0.88
C ALA A 626 9.74 -23.49 2.23
N ASN A 627 10.79 -23.75 3.02
CA ASN A 627 10.65 -24.33 4.35
C ASN A 627 9.90 -23.38 5.31
N LEU A 628 10.14 -22.07 5.19
CA LEU A 628 9.51 -21.07 6.05
C LEU A 628 8.08 -20.71 5.61
N PHE A 629 7.86 -20.59 4.30
CA PHE A 629 6.66 -19.96 3.75
C PHE A 629 5.88 -20.83 2.75
N GLY A 630 6.39 -22.01 2.40
CA GLY A 630 5.87 -22.85 1.32
C GLY A 630 6.35 -22.40 -0.07
N ALA A 631 6.14 -23.27 -1.06
CA ALA A 631 6.39 -22.91 -2.45
C ALA A 631 5.36 -21.89 -2.94
N VAL A 632 5.82 -20.82 -3.59
CA VAL A 632 4.96 -19.78 -4.18
C VAL A 632 5.17 -19.68 -5.69
N ASN A 633 4.24 -19.02 -6.36
CA ASN A 633 4.28 -18.83 -7.81
C ASN A 633 5.16 -17.65 -8.23
N TYR A 634 5.35 -16.64 -7.39
CA TYR A 634 6.00 -15.39 -7.80
C TYR A 634 7.15 -15.01 -6.86
N TYR A 635 8.32 -14.81 -7.47
CA TYR A 635 9.53 -14.37 -6.78
C TYR A 635 10.07 -13.09 -7.43
N GLY A 636 10.18 -12.01 -6.66
CA GLY A 636 10.72 -10.72 -7.08
C GLY A 636 12.20 -10.56 -6.75
N GLY A 637 12.97 -9.92 -7.62
CA GLY A 637 14.35 -9.55 -7.32
C GLY A 637 15.12 -9.11 -8.55
N ASP A 638 15.92 -8.06 -8.40
CA ASP A 638 16.57 -7.39 -9.53
C ASP A 638 18.09 -7.48 -9.44
N LEU A 639 18.71 -7.98 -10.50
CA LEU A 639 20.16 -7.88 -10.67
C LEU A 639 20.51 -6.48 -11.20
N PHE A 640 21.49 -5.82 -10.59
CA PHE A 640 21.98 -4.49 -10.99
C PHE A 640 20.98 -3.33 -10.81
N HIS A 641 20.09 -3.40 -9.80
CA HIS A 641 19.18 -2.31 -9.48
C HIS A 641 19.96 -1.02 -9.15
N GLU A 642 19.71 0.06 -9.90
CA GLU A 642 20.39 1.35 -9.77
C GLU A 642 21.93 1.26 -9.72
N GLY A 643 22.51 0.46 -10.62
CA GLY A 643 23.96 0.37 -10.81
C GLY A 643 24.52 -1.00 -10.44
N GLY A 644 25.70 -1.01 -9.82
CA GLY A 644 26.50 -2.23 -9.70
C GLY A 644 27.42 -2.45 -10.90
N ASN A 645 28.23 -3.50 -10.84
CA ASN A 645 29.25 -3.81 -11.83
C ASN A 645 29.03 -5.18 -12.46
N VAL A 646 29.06 -5.23 -13.79
CA VAL A 646 29.13 -6.49 -14.52
C VAL A 646 30.60 -6.91 -14.62
N PRO A 647 30.99 -8.07 -14.06
CA PRO A 647 32.35 -8.56 -14.20
C PRO A 647 32.65 -8.86 -15.68
N GLY A 648 33.80 -8.42 -16.19
CA GLY A 648 34.12 -8.50 -17.62
C GLY A 648 34.20 -9.93 -18.19
N ASN A 649 34.30 -10.95 -17.33
CA ASN A 649 34.32 -12.36 -17.69
C ASN A 649 33.04 -13.12 -17.32
N LEU A 650 32.01 -12.46 -16.77
CA LEU A 650 30.75 -13.09 -16.42
C LEU A 650 29.80 -13.11 -17.62
N ASP A 651 29.41 -14.30 -18.06
CA ASP A 651 28.28 -14.46 -18.98
C ASP A 651 26.96 -14.25 -18.21
N VAL A 652 26.47 -13.01 -18.21
CA VAL A 652 25.24 -12.60 -17.52
C VAL A 652 24.01 -13.36 -18.02
N THR A 653 23.97 -13.69 -19.32
CA THR A 653 22.86 -14.43 -19.93
C THR A 653 22.80 -15.83 -19.34
N LYS A 654 23.92 -16.57 -19.34
CA LYS A 654 23.96 -17.89 -18.71
C LYS A 654 23.72 -17.81 -17.20
N TYR A 655 24.29 -16.80 -16.54
CA TYR A 655 24.15 -16.60 -15.10
C TYR A 655 22.69 -16.46 -14.66
N ALA A 656 21.92 -15.60 -15.33
CA ALA A 656 20.51 -15.41 -15.05
C ALA A 656 19.70 -16.69 -15.29
N ALA A 657 20.01 -17.44 -16.37
CA ALA A 657 19.38 -18.71 -16.67
C ALA A 657 19.63 -19.77 -15.59
N ASP A 658 20.87 -19.87 -15.09
CA ASP A 658 21.25 -20.83 -14.06
C ASP A 658 20.54 -20.53 -12.73
N ILE A 659 20.42 -19.25 -12.34
CA ILE A 659 19.64 -18.86 -11.15
C ILE A 659 18.16 -19.20 -11.31
N GLN A 660 17.59 -18.89 -12.47
CA GLN A 660 16.17 -19.17 -12.76
C GLN A 660 15.90 -20.69 -12.72
N ALA A 661 16.84 -21.52 -13.19
CA ALA A 661 16.69 -22.96 -13.15
C ALA A 661 16.60 -23.52 -11.72
N GLU A 662 17.28 -22.92 -10.73
CA GLU A 662 17.17 -23.33 -9.32
C GLU A 662 15.81 -22.97 -8.71
N MET A 663 15.23 -21.81 -9.09
CA MET A 663 13.87 -21.43 -8.70
C MET A 663 12.85 -22.51 -9.11
N PHE A 664 12.99 -23.04 -10.32
CA PHE A 664 12.07 -24.04 -10.88
C PHE A 664 12.15 -25.41 -10.20
N LYS A 665 13.21 -25.71 -9.45
CA LYS A 665 13.31 -26.96 -8.69
C LYS A 665 12.36 -27.00 -7.50
N ILE A 666 12.04 -25.84 -6.93
CA ILE A 666 11.06 -25.71 -5.85
C ILE A 666 9.64 -25.66 -6.42
N ASN A 667 9.41 -24.83 -7.43
CA ASN A 667 8.14 -24.74 -8.13
C ASN A 667 8.37 -24.61 -9.64
N PRO A 668 8.08 -25.66 -10.44
CA PRO A 668 8.24 -25.63 -11.89
C PRO A 668 7.41 -24.57 -12.60
N GLU A 669 6.38 -24.02 -11.95
CA GLU A 669 5.50 -22.96 -12.46
C GLU A 669 5.89 -21.56 -11.95
N ALA A 670 6.99 -21.45 -11.19
CA ALA A 670 7.43 -20.16 -10.66
C ALA A 670 7.68 -19.13 -11.76
N VAL A 671 7.46 -17.86 -11.42
CA VAL A 671 7.62 -16.69 -12.27
C VAL A 671 8.57 -15.72 -11.58
N TRP A 672 9.61 -15.31 -12.31
CA TRP A 672 10.53 -14.28 -11.85
C TRP A 672 9.99 -12.89 -12.19
N VAL A 673 9.63 -12.13 -11.15
CA VAL A 673 9.15 -10.74 -11.24
C VAL A 673 10.33 -9.76 -11.23
N LEU A 674 10.42 -8.89 -12.23
CA LEU A 674 11.52 -7.95 -12.45
C LEU A 674 11.00 -6.52 -12.54
N GLN A 675 11.73 -5.54 -12.00
CA GLN A 675 11.40 -4.12 -12.13
C GLN A 675 12.04 -3.50 -13.37
N ALA A 676 11.25 -2.78 -14.18
CA ALA A 676 11.77 -1.93 -15.23
C ALA A 676 12.08 -0.52 -14.68
N TRP A 677 13.30 -0.34 -14.18
CA TRP A 677 13.76 0.93 -13.62
C TRP A 677 15.26 1.12 -13.82
N ALA A 678 15.69 2.36 -14.08
CA ALA A 678 17.10 2.72 -14.18
C ALA A 678 17.95 1.81 -15.11
N GLY A 679 17.39 1.45 -16.27
CA GLY A 679 18.05 0.57 -17.26
C GLY A 679 17.82 -0.93 -17.06
N ASN A 680 17.13 -1.33 -15.98
CA ASN A 680 16.65 -2.69 -15.79
C ASN A 680 15.29 -2.95 -16.45
N PRO A 681 14.93 -4.23 -16.66
CA PRO A 681 15.87 -5.35 -16.69
C PRO A 681 16.81 -5.20 -17.90
N ARG A 682 18.10 -5.52 -17.72
CA ARG A 682 19.09 -5.43 -18.80
C ARG A 682 18.80 -6.46 -19.90
N GLU A 683 19.20 -6.13 -21.14
CA GLU A 683 18.99 -7.00 -22.30
C GLU A 683 19.72 -8.36 -22.18
N ASP A 684 20.91 -8.37 -21.58
CA ASP A 684 21.71 -9.59 -21.36
C ASP A 684 21.09 -10.50 -20.28
N VAL A 685 20.47 -9.93 -19.24
CA VAL A 685 19.69 -10.68 -18.24
C VAL A 685 18.47 -11.34 -18.90
N ILE A 686 17.59 -10.55 -19.53
CA ILE A 686 16.34 -11.08 -20.08
C ILE A 686 16.55 -12.08 -21.23
N ARG A 687 17.67 -12.01 -21.94
CA ARG A 687 18.01 -12.96 -23.02
C ARG A 687 18.20 -14.38 -22.50
N GLY A 688 18.63 -14.55 -21.26
CA GLY A 688 18.89 -15.85 -20.64
C GLY A 688 17.64 -16.49 -20.04
N LEU A 689 16.59 -15.70 -19.81
CA LEU A 689 15.43 -16.14 -19.06
C LEU A 689 14.40 -16.84 -19.95
N LYS A 690 13.72 -17.83 -19.37
CA LYS A 690 12.51 -18.41 -19.92
C LYS A 690 11.36 -17.39 -19.81
N LYS A 691 11.02 -16.78 -20.95
CA LYS A 691 10.19 -15.57 -21.03
C LYS A 691 8.77 -15.72 -20.51
N ASP A 692 8.14 -16.86 -20.72
CA ASP A 692 6.80 -17.21 -20.23
C ASP A 692 6.75 -17.43 -18.71
N GLN A 693 7.92 -17.52 -18.06
CA GLN A 693 8.09 -17.63 -16.61
C GLN A 693 8.79 -16.38 -16.03
N CYS A 694 8.53 -15.24 -16.64
CA CYS A 694 8.95 -13.93 -16.17
C CYS A 694 7.78 -12.95 -16.22
N LEU A 695 7.81 -11.96 -15.34
CA LEU A 695 6.87 -10.84 -15.34
C LEU A 695 7.64 -9.54 -15.12
N VAL A 696 7.55 -8.59 -16.05
CA VAL A 696 8.17 -7.27 -15.89
C VAL A 696 7.16 -6.27 -15.34
N LEU A 697 7.50 -5.63 -14.24
CA LEU A 697 6.77 -4.49 -13.71
C LEU A 697 7.34 -3.22 -14.34
N ASP A 698 6.63 -2.62 -15.31
CA ASP A 698 7.04 -1.34 -15.87
C ASP A 698 6.53 -0.22 -14.96
N ILE A 699 7.38 0.21 -14.02
CA ILE A 699 6.88 0.81 -12.77
C ILE A 699 6.41 2.27 -12.88
N ALA A 700 6.76 2.99 -13.95
CA ALA A 700 6.55 4.44 -14.02
C ALA A 700 5.90 4.90 -15.33
N ASN A 701 4.87 4.20 -15.81
CA ASN A 701 4.28 4.45 -17.13
C ASN A 701 3.64 5.83 -17.30
N GLU A 702 3.22 6.49 -16.22
CA GLU A 702 2.76 7.87 -16.25
C GLU A 702 3.90 8.88 -16.49
N LYS A 703 5.16 8.42 -16.44
CA LYS A 703 6.37 9.21 -16.67
C LYS A 703 7.11 8.75 -17.93
N TYR A 704 7.41 7.45 -18.03
CA TYR A 704 8.20 6.82 -19.10
C TYR A 704 7.53 5.53 -19.56
N ASN A 705 7.51 5.27 -20.87
CA ASN A 705 6.99 4.02 -21.40
C ASN A 705 8.16 3.07 -21.76
N VAL A 706 8.79 2.46 -20.76
CA VAL A 706 9.98 1.61 -20.97
C VAL A 706 9.64 0.43 -21.88
N TRP A 707 8.42 -0.11 -21.78
CA TRP A 707 7.94 -1.16 -22.67
C TRP A 707 8.02 -0.77 -24.15
N LYS A 708 7.85 0.51 -24.52
CA LYS A 708 7.99 0.96 -25.92
C LYS A 708 9.46 0.92 -26.35
N GLU A 709 10.35 1.37 -25.48
CA GLU A 709 11.80 1.40 -25.73
C GLU A 709 12.38 -0.01 -25.85
N LYS A 710 11.84 -0.96 -25.08
CA LYS A 710 12.28 -2.36 -25.03
C LYS A 710 11.41 -3.34 -25.84
N ASN A 711 10.64 -2.84 -26.82
CA ASN A 711 9.83 -3.67 -27.73
C ASN A 711 8.93 -4.67 -26.98
N SER A 712 8.12 -4.16 -26.04
CA SER A 712 7.34 -4.94 -25.06
C SER A 712 8.16 -6.05 -24.40
N PHE A 713 9.33 -5.66 -23.89
CA PHE A 713 10.28 -6.53 -23.20
C PHE A 713 10.61 -7.81 -23.98
N ASN A 714 10.70 -7.70 -25.31
CA ASN A 714 10.96 -8.80 -26.23
C ASN A 714 10.06 -10.03 -26.03
N GLY A 715 8.80 -9.80 -25.67
CA GLY A 715 7.78 -10.84 -25.49
C GLY A 715 7.68 -11.42 -24.08
N ILE A 716 8.36 -10.85 -23.09
CA ILE A 716 8.10 -11.17 -21.69
C ILE A 716 6.77 -10.53 -21.25
N PRO A 717 5.89 -11.26 -20.53
CA PRO A 717 4.73 -10.67 -19.88
C PRO A 717 5.06 -9.45 -19.03
N TRP A 718 4.20 -8.43 -19.03
CA TRP A 718 4.45 -7.23 -18.25
C TRP A 718 3.19 -6.58 -17.67
N VAL A 719 3.41 -5.73 -16.66
CA VAL A 719 2.39 -4.95 -15.96
C VAL A 719 2.63 -3.46 -16.22
N TYR A 720 1.56 -2.74 -16.58
CA TYR A 720 1.55 -1.28 -16.65
C TYR A 720 1.48 -0.71 -15.23
N GLY A 721 2.62 -0.33 -14.67
CA GLY A 721 2.74 0.21 -13.32
C GLY A 721 2.66 1.74 -13.28
N VAL A 722 2.05 2.25 -12.21
CA VAL A 722 1.98 3.68 -11.86
C VAL A 722 2.72 3.92 -10.55
N ILE A 723 3.81 4.70 -10.58
CA ILE A 723 4.63 4.97 -9.39
C ILE A 723 4.02 6.08 -8.55
N ASN A 724 3.62 7.21 -9.13
CA ASN A 724 3.04 8.40 -8.49
C ASN A 724 3.88 9.02 -7.34
N ASN A 725 4.09 8.30 -6.24
CA ASN A 725 4.78 8.79 -5.06
C ASN A 725 6.23 8.29 -4.98
N PHE A 726 7.12 9.20 -4.54
CA PHE A 726 8.53 8.96 -4.28
C PHE A 726 8.87 9.43 -2.85
N GLY A 727 9.56 8.60 -2.06
CA GLY A 727 9.99 8.87 -0.69
C GLY A 727 8.88 9.02 0.36
N GLY A 728 7.60 8.91 -0.01
CA GLY A 728 6.52 9.41 0.83
C GLY A 728 6.50 10.93 0.95
N ARG A 729 7.14 11.64 0.02
CA ARG A 729 7.11 13.10 -0.03
C ARG A 729 5.68 13.57 -0.24
N MET A 730 5.29 14.55 0.57
CA MET A 730 3.92 15.06 0.61
C MET A 730 3.77 16.24 -0.34
N SER A 731 2.78 16.14 -1.22
CA SER A 731 2.30 17.20 -2.10
C SER A 731 0.97 16.72 -2.72
N ILE A 732 0.06 17.65 -2.98
CA ILE A 732 -1.04 17.35 -3.90
C ILE A 732 -0.39 17.20 -5.27
N TYR A 733 -0.40 15.97 -5.77
CA TYR A 733 0.34 15.60 -6.95
C TYR A 733 -0.37 14.51 -7.74
N GLY A 734 -0.28 14.64 -9.06
CA GLY A 734 -0.68 13.62 -9.99
C GLY A 734 -0.22 13.95 -11.38
N ARG A 735 -0.47 13.02 -12.29
CA ARG A 735 -0.35 13.22 -13.74
C ARG A 735 -1.67 12.87 -14.37
N MET A 736 -2.76 13.45 -13.87
CA MET A 736 -4.12 12.99 -14.14
C MET A 736 -4.44 12.96 -15.63
N SER A 737 -3.99 13.95 -16.41
CA SER A 737 -4.16 13.90 -17.86
C SER A 737 -3.37 12.76 -18.52
N LYS A 738 -2.20 12.38 -18.01
CA LYS A 738 -1.45 11.20 -18.50
C LYS A 738 -2.07 9.89 -18.01
N LEU A 739 -2.55 9.82 -16.77
CA LEU A 739 -3.24 8.65 -16.22
C LEU A 739 -4.56 8.39 -16.98
N ALA A 740 -5.34 9.45 -17.20
CA ALA A 740 -6.59 9.42 -17.95
C ALA A 740 -6.42 9.06 -19.43
N ASN A 741 -5.22 9.08 -19.99
CA ASN A 741 -4.99 8.67 -21.39
C ASN A 741 -4.14 7.39 -21.48
N GLY A 742 -3.22 7.16 -20.54
CA GLY A 742 -2.12 6.20 -20.71
C GLY A 742 -2.57 4.75 -20.86
N VAL A 743 -3.52 4.29 -20.04
CA VAL A 743 -4.06 2.93 -20.16
C VAL A 743 -4.82 2.77 -21.48
N TYR A 744 -5.67 3.73 -21.84
CA TYR A 744 -6.41 3.73 -23.10
C TYR A 744 -5.47 3.75 -24.31
N ASP A 745 -4.45 4.61 -24.30
CA ASP A 745 -3.48 4.74 -25.38
C ASP A 745 -2.66 3.45 -25.52
N MET A 746 -2.22 2.85 -24.39
CA MET A 746 -1.58 1.54 -24.37
C MET A 746 -2.50 0.48 -24.97
N GLN A 747 -3.75 0.37 -24.49
CA GLN A 747 -4.78 -0.54 -24.99
C GLN A 747 -5.10 -0.36 -26.49
N ASN A 748 -4.72 0.75 -27.12
CA ASN A 748 -4.88 0.97 -28.56
C ASN A 748 -3.56 0.93 -29.36
N ASP A 749 -2.41 0.86 -28.70
CA ASP A 749 -1.10 0.76 -29.36
C ASP A 749 -0.87 -0.66 -29.94
N PRO A 750 -0.61 -0.83 -31.25
CA PRO A 750 -0.40 -2.14 -31.86
C PRO A 750 0.91 -2.82 -31.42
N ASN A 751 1.84 -2.06 -30.83
CA ASN A 751 3.09 -2.61 -30.31
C ASN A 751 2.93 -3.17 -28.91
N LYS A 752 1.80 -2.95 -28.21
CA LYS A 752 1.55 -3.61 -26.93
C LYS A 752 1.49 -5.13 -27.20
N LYS A 753 2.45 -5.87 -26.66
CA LYS A 753 2.44 -7.33 -26.71
C LYS A 753 2.58 -7.86 -25.30
N ASN A 754 1.87 -8.93 -24.97
CA ASN A 754 1.98 -9.63 -23.68
C ASN A 754 1.77 -8.72 -22.44
N ILE A 755 0.88 -7.73 -22.53
CA ILE A 755 0.40 -7.01 -21.35
C ILE A 755 -0.48 -7.96 -20.53
N TRP A 756 -0.10 -8.21 -19.28
CA TRP A 756 -0.82 -9.11 -18.37
C TRP A 756 -1.49 -8.37 -17.22
N GLY A 757 -1.13 -7.11 -16.96
CA GLY A 757 -1.70 -6.40 -15.83
C GLY A 757 -1.58 -4.89 -15.84
N ILE A 758 -2.29 -4.28 -14.88
CA ILE A 758 -2.14 -2.88 -14.45
C ILE A 758 -1.78 -2.91 -12.96
N GLY A 759 -1.02 -1.94 -12.47
CA GLY A 759 -0.75 -1.87 -11.04
C GLY A 759 -0.35 -0.49 -10.54
N ILE A 760 -0.34 -0.36 -9.21
CA ILE A 760 0.23 0.79 -8.51
C ILE A 760 1.50 0.34 -7.80
N VAL A 761 2.58 1.07 -7.98
CA VAL A 761 3.91 0.74 -7.44
C VAL A 761 4.58 1.93 -6.78
N PRO A 762 3.87 2.65 -5.89
CA PRO A 762 4.40 3.84 -5.27
C PRO A 762 5.47 3.54 -4.24
N GLU A 763 6.45 4.43 -4.11
CA GLU A 763 7.40 4.29 -3.01
C GLU A 763 6.74 4.43 -1.64
N ALA A 764 5.59 5.12 -1.54
CA ALA A 764 4.76 5.19 -0.34
C ALA A 764 3.28 5.38 -0.69
N ILE A 765 2.39 4.80 0.12
CA ILE A 765 0.92 4.94 0.00
C ILE A 765 0.36 5.94 1.04
N ILE A 766 -0.98 6.04 1.17
CA ILE A 766 -1.77 6.94 2.05
C ILE A 766 -2.07 8.32 1.44
N PHE A 767 -1.22 8.84 0.55
CA PHE A 767 -1.38 10.16 -0.07
C PHE A 767 -1.98 10.08 -1.48
N ASN A 768 -2.55 11.18 -2.00
CA ASN A 768 -3.01 11.29 -3.39
C ASN A 768 -3.97 10.16 -3.85
N GLN A 769 -4.90 9.72 -2.99
CA GLN A 769 -5.89 8.66 -3.27
C GLN A 769 -6.56 8.81 -4.66
N VAL A 770 -6.83 10.05 -5.06
CA VAL A 770 -7.40 10.42 -6.36
C VAL A 770 -6.68 9.80 -7.56
N SER A 771 -5.35 9.67 -7.50
CA SER A 771 -4.57 9.11 -8.60
C SER A 771 -4.76 7.59 -8.70
N TYR A 772 -4.75 6.89 -7.58
CA TYR A 772 -4.88 5.43 -7.55
C TYR A 772 -6.31 4.97 -7.85
N ASP A 773 -7.31 5.71 -7.36
CA ASP A 773 -8.72 5.43 -7.67
C ASP A 773 -9.01 5.46 -9.17
N MET A 774 -8.36 6.36 -9.93
CA MET A 774 -8.49 6.40 -11.39
C MET A 774 -7.83 5.18 -12.05
N VAL A 775 -6.68 4.74 -11.55
CA VAL A 775 -5.99 3.53 -12.06
C VAL A 775 -6.85 2.29 -11.86
N TRP A 776 -7.50 2.17 -10.71
CA TRP A 776 -8.38 1.03 -10.42
C TRP A 776 -9.69 1.05 -11.20
N ASP A 777 -10.24 2.22 -11.51
CA ASP A 777 -11.38 2.31 -12.43
C ASP A 777 -11.00 1.80 -13.84
N TYR A 778 -9.78 2.05 -14.31
CA TYR A 778 -9.28 1.57 -15.62
C TYR A 778 -9.13 0.05 -15.75
N VAL A 779 -9.07 -0.69 -14.63
CA VAL A 779 -9.04 -2.16 -14.65
C VAL A 779 -10.34 -2.72 -15.22
N TRP A 780 -11.46 -2.01 -15.01
CA TRP A 780 -12.83 -2.46 -15.29
C TRP A 780 -13.54 -1.61 -16.36
N GLU A 781 -12.82 -0.69 -16.99
CA GLU A 781 -13.33 0.22 -18.02
C GLU A 781 -12.42 0.21 -19.25
N THR A 782 -13.02 0.07 -20.44
CA THR A 782 -12.31 0.14 -21.74
C THR A 782 -12.47 1.50 -22.41
N ALA A 783 -13.44 2.30 -21.97
CA ALA A 783 -13.70 3.62 -22.50
C ALA A 783 -12.67 4.62 -21.97
N LYS A 784 -12.32 5.58 -22.82
CA LYS A 784 -11.47 6.70 -22.45
C LYS A 784 -12.14 7.54 -21.35
N ILE A 785 -11.44 7.75 -20.24
CA ILE A 785 -11.93 8.57 -19.12
C ILE A 785 -11.76 10.06 -19.45
N ASN A 786 -12.82 10.85 -19.23
CA ASN A 786 -12.73 12.31 -19.21
C ASN A 786 -12.26 12.76 -17.81
N PRO A 787 -11.07 13.37 -17.65
CA PRO A 787 -10.53 13.74 -16.34
C PRO A 787 -11.49 14.62 -15.53
N GLN A 788 -12.08 15.64 -16.15
CA GLN A 788 -12.93 16.62 -15.49
C GLN A 788 -14.24 16.01 -15.00
N ALA A 789 -14.89 15.16 -15.81
CA ALA A 789 -16.10 14.46 -15.38
C ALA A 789 -15.79 13.42 -14.29
N TRP A 790 -14.63 12.76 -14.38
CA TRP A 790 -14.20 11.80 -13.37
C TRP A 790 -13.90 12.48 -12.03
N MET A 791 -13.36 13.69 -12.02
CA MET A 791 -13.17 14.48 -10.79
C MET A 791 -14.48 14.80 -10.07
N GLU A 792 -15.57 15.04 -10.80
CA GLU A 792 -16.88 15.24 -10.18
C GLU A 792 -17.40 13.96 -9.55
N LYS A 793 -17.24 12.83 -10.25
CA LYS A 793 -17.57 11.50 -9.72
C LYS A 793 -16.78 11.22 -8.44
N PHE A 794 -15.46 11.46 -8.47
CA PHE A 794 -14.55 11.30 -7.33
C PHE A 794 -15.02 12.11 -6.12
N ALA A 795 -15.23 13.43 -6.30
CA ALA A 795 -15.69 14.30 -5.23
C ALA A 795 -17.04 13.83 -4.65
N ALA A 796 -17.96 13.36 -5.50
CA ALA A 796 -19.28 12.93 -5.09
C ALA A 796 -19.24 11.70 -4.18
N TYR A 797 -18.55 10.63 -4.59
CA TYR A 797 -18.49 9.42 -3.77
C TYR A 797 -17.57 9.58 -2.55
N ARG A 798 -16.54 10.42 -2.66
CA ARG A 798 -15.62 10.66 -1.56
C ARG A 798 -16.30 11.38 -0.42
N TYR A 799 -17.29 12.24 -0.70
CA TYR A 799 -17.95 13.06 0.32
C TYR A 799 -19.42 12.69 0.59
N GLY A 800 -19.99 11.72 -0.12
CA GLY A 800 -21.35 11.23 0.14
C GLY A 800 -22.48 11.85 -0.67
N LYS A 801 -22.19 12.88 -1.47
CA LYS A 801 -23.20 13.59 -2.28
C LYS A 801 -22.54 14.53 -3.29
N ASN A 802 -23.30 14.86 -4.33
CA ASN A 802 -22.92 15.90 -5.28
C ASN A 802 -23.07 17.29 -4.65
N LEU A 803 -22.04 18.12 -4.75
CA LEU A 803 -22.12 19.54 -4.47
C LEU A 803 -21.25 20.30 -5.48
N ASP A 804 -21.79 21.37 -6.06
CA ASP A 804 -21.09 22.17 -7.06
C ASP A 804 -19.73 22.69 -6.59
N ASN A 805 -19.60 23.06 -5.31
CA ASN A 805 -18.35 23.59 -4.77
C ASN A 805 -17.22 22.54 -4.72
N THR A 806 -17.48 21.35 -4.16
CA THR A 806 -16.45 20.30 -4.09
C THR A 806 -16.08 19.80 -5.49
N ALA A 807 -17.05 19.66 -6.38
CA ALA A 807 -16.80 19.37 -7.80
C ALA A 807 -15.89 20.44 -8.45
N LYS A 808 -16.20 21.73 -8.26
CA LYS A 808 -15.35 22.84 -8.76
C LYS A 808 -13.93 22.78 -8.19
N ALA A 809 -13.77 22.48 -6.90
CA ALA A 809 -12.46 22.36 -6.28
C ALA A 809 -11.59 21.31 -6.97
N TRP A 810 -12.10 20.08 -7.14
CA TRP A 810 -11.35 19.01 -7.81
C TRP A 810 -11.11 19.27 -9.29
N LYS A 811 -12.09 19.87 -9.98
CA LYS A 811 -11.92 20.33 -11.37
C LYS A 811 -10.85 21.40 -11.55
N ILE A 812 -10.58 22.21 -10.53
CA ILE A 812 -9.49 23.19 -10.51
C ILE A 812 -8.14 22.51 -10.19
N LEU A 813 -8.13 21.54 -9.27
CA LEU A 813 -6.92 20.79 -8.92
C LEU A 813 -6.40 19.94 -10.08
N GLU A 814 -7.29 19.34 -10.88
CA GLU A 814 -6.93 18.50 -12.03
C GLU A 814 -5.94 19.15 -13.00
N PRO A 815 -6.18 20.34 -13.57
CA PRO A 815 -5.26 21.00 -14.51
C PRO A 815 -4.15 21.80 -13.83
N THR A 816 -4.04 21.75 -12.50
CA THR A 816 -3.02 22.50 -11.72
C THR A 816 -2.09 21.53 -10.97
N ALA A 817 -2.29 21.35 -9.67
CA ALA A 817 -1.45 20.50 -8.82
C ALA A 817 -1.52 19.01 -9.19
N LEU A 818 -2.52 18.57 -9.94
CA LEU A 818 -2.64 17.19 -10.40
C LEU A 818 -2.23 16.99 -11.89
N ALA A 819 -1.71 18.02 -12.55
CA ALA A 819 -1.30 18.00 -13.96
C ALA A 819 0.22 18.15 -14.13
N CYS A 820 1.02 17.38 -13.39
CA CYS A 820 2.47 17.44 -13.56
C CYS A 820 2.89 16.99 -14.97
N ASN A 821 3.53 17.90 -15.71
CA ASN A 821 3.99 17.68 -17.08
C ASN A 821 5.52 17.61 -17.20
N THR A 822 6.27 17.82 -16.12
CA THR A 822 7.75 17.75 -16.09
C THR A 822 8.22 16.30 -15.89
N ASN A 823 9.53 16.02 -15.91
CA ASN A 823 10.08 14.70 -15.58
C ASN A 823 10.57 14.59 -14.13
N GLN A 824 10.08 15.43 -13.21
CA GLN A 824 10.46 15.36 -11.79
C GLN A 824 9.87 14.12 -11.09
N ASP A 825 10.50 13.71 -9.99
CA ASP A 825 10.06 12.60 -9.14
C ASP A 825 9.11 13.08 -8.04
N GLY A 826 7.81 12.79 -8.23
CA GLY A 826 6.74 13.25 -7.35
C GLY A 826 6.34 14.72 -7.57
N GLY A 827 5.60 15.30 -6.62
CA GLY A 827 5.21 16.71 -6.71
C GLY A 827 6.34 17.68 -6.38
N SER A 828 6.04 18.97 -6.54
CA SER A 828 6.97 20.03 -6.18
C SER A 828 7.11 20.08 -4.66
N GLU A 829 8.36 20.13 -4.19
CA GLU A 829 8.70 20.01 -2.78
C GLU A 829 8.42 21.31 -2.02
N SER A 830 7.98 21.18 -0.77
CA SER A 830 7.81 22.33 0.12
C SER A 830 9.18 22.90 0.51
N VAL A 831 9.36 24.21 0.33
CA VAL A 831 10.60 24.90 0.76
C VAL A 831 10.82 24.79 2.27
N ILE A 832 9.74 24.58 3.04
CA ILE A 832 9.79 24.36 4.49
C ILE A 832 10.70 23.17 4.81
N ASN A 833 10.59 22.11 4.03
CA ASN A 833 11.30 20.84 4.23
C ASN A 833 12.72 20.84 3.67
N ALA A 834 13.13 21.88 2.94
CA ALA A 834 14.47 21.97 2.39
C ALA A 834 15.50 22.38 3.45
N ARG A 835 16.76 22.03 3.22
CA ARG A 835 17.86 22.66 3.96
C ARG A 835 17.92 24.15 3.61
N PRO A 836 17.96 25.05 4.61
CA PRO A 836 17.95 26.48 4.35
C PRO A 836 19.15 26.97 3.54
N ALA A 837 18.86 27.77 2.52
CA ALA A 837 19.84 28.53 1.75
C ALA A 837 19.20 29.82 1.23
N LEU A 838 20.03 30.72 0.66
CA LEU A 838 19.52 31.90 -0.04
C LEU A 838 18.79 31.52 -1.34
N ASP A 839 19.29 30.50 -2.04
CA ASP A 839 18.69 29.92 -3.23
C ASP A 839 18.36 28.46 -2.94
N VAL A 840 17.06 28.16 -2.84
CA VAL A 840 16.58 26.81 -2.60
C VAL A 840 15.81 26.36 -3.83
N ASP A 841 16.39 25.43 -4.59
CA ASP A 841 15.76 24.85 -5.77
C ASP A 841 15.17 23.45 -5.51
N ARG A 842 15.51 22.81 -4.39
CA ARG A 842 15.09 21.47 -4.00
C ARG A 842 15.19 21.22 -2.50
N ALA A 843 14.38 20.28 -2.00
CA ALA A 843 14.55 19.68 -0.68
C ALA A 843 15.35 18.37 -0.78
N SER A 844 14.99 17.50 -1.73
CA SER A 844 15.73 16.26 -2.05
C SER A 844 16.53 16.39 -3.34
N THR A 845 17.41 15.43 -3.64
CA THR A 845 18.30 15.50 -4.80
C THR A 845 17.57 15.49 -6.16
N TRP A 846 16.42 14.81 -6.28
CA TRP A 846 15.79 14.48 -7.57
C TRP A 846 14.43 15.14 -7.83
N SER A 847 13.94 15.99 -6.94
CA SER A 847 12.77 16.84 -7.19
C SER A 847 13.11 18.32 -7.05
N LEU A 848 12.12 19.18 -7.26
CA LEU A 848 12.27 20.63 -7.30
C LEU A 848 11.24 21.30 -6.39
N THR A 849 11.64 22.41 -5.74
CA THR A 849 10.69 23.33 -5.09
C THR A 849 9.90 24.15 -6.09
N LYS A 850 10.41 24.31 -7.32
CA LYS A 850 9.73 25.04 -8.40
C LYS A 850 8.39 24.38 -8.74
N LEU A 851 7.32 25.17 -8.67
CA LEU A 851 5.97 24.74 -9.06
C LEU A 851 5.86 24.63 -10.59
N TYR A 852 5.25 23.55 -11.07
CA TYR A 852 4.89 23.36 -12.48
C TYR A 852 3.50 23.91 -12.83
N TYR A 853 2.84 24.53 -11.85
CA TYR A 853 1.55 25.20 -11.97
C TYR A 853 1.63 26.57 -11.31
N ASP A 854 0.68 27.44 -11.64
CA ASP A 854 0.53 28.75 -11.00
C ASP A 854 -0.14 28.58 -9.63
N PRO A 855 0.55 28.91 -8.51
CA PRO A 855 0.01 28.73 -7.17
C PRO A 855 -1.26 29.54 -6.88
N ALA A 856 -1.51 30.66 -7.58
CA ALA A 856 -2.78 31.38 -7.43
C ALA A 856 -3.98 30.58 -7.93
N LYS A 857 -3.79 29.68 -8.90
CA LYS A 857 -4.90 28.92 -9.50
C LYS A 857 -5.49 27.87 -8.57
N ILE A 858 -4.78 27.43 -7.53
CA ILE A 858 -5.32 26.49 -6.54
C ILE A 858 -6.09 27.18 -5.41
N VAL A 859 -5.91 28.49 -5.20
CA VAL A 859 -6.59 29.25 -4.13
C VAL A 859 -8.13 29.22 -4.27
N PRO A 860 -8.71 29.32 -5.48
CA PRO A 860 -10.15 29.12 -5.65
C PRO A 860 -10.63 27.71 -5.25
N ALA A 861 -9.83 26.66 -5.48
CA ALA A 861 -10.18 25.31 -5.02
C ALA A 861 -10.26 25.25 -3.50
N TRP A 862 -9.30 25.87 -2.80
CA TRP A 862 -9.32 25.99 -1.35
C TRP A 862 -10.55 26.74 -0.84
N THR A 863 -10.92 27.85 -1.49
CA THR A 863 -12.12 28.62 -1.15
C THR A 863 -13.40 27.82 -1.36
N HIS A 864 -13.50 27.02 -2.43
CA HIS A 864 -14.62 26.12 -2.64
C HIS A 864 -14.71 25.04 -1.56
N MET A 865 -13.59 24.51 -1.08
CA MET A 865 -13.57 23.57 0.05
C MET A 865 -14.05 24.26 1.35
N ILE A 866 -13.54 25.45 1.67
CA ILE A 866 -14.01 26.23 2.84
C ILE A 866 -15.52 26.49 2.77
N ASN A 867 -16.03 26.89 1.60
CA ASN A 867 -17.47 27.13 1.38
C ASN A 867 -18.32 25.84 1.41
N SER A 868 -17.70 24.68 1.52
CA SER A 868 -18.38 23.38 1.61
C SER A 868 -18.39 22.80 3.03
N ILE A 869 -17.75 23.49 4.00
CA ILE A 869 -17.62 23.02 5.39
C ILE A 869 -18.98 22.70 6.02
N ASP A 870 -19.94 23.63 5.96
CA ASP A 870 -21.23 23.44 6.66
C ASP A 870 -22.00 22.22 6.14
N VAL A 871 -21.66 21.77 4.93
CA VAL A 871 -22.31 20.67 4.22
C VAL A 871 -21.60 19.32 4.47
N PHE A 872 -20.28 19.32 4.70
CA PHE A 872 -19.45 18.09 4.78
C PHE A 872 -18.57 17.98 6.03
N LYS A 873 -18.76 18.86 7.02
CA LYS A 873 -17.94 18.90 8.26
C LYS A 873 -17.84 17.57 9.01
N ASP A 874 -18.86 16.72 8.92
CA ASP A 874 -18.92 15.43 9.61
C ASP A 874 -18.26 14.29 8.79
N LYS A 875 -17.78 14.59 7.57
CA LYS A 875 -17.15 13.59 6.69
C LYS A 875 -15.64 13.58 6.90
N THR A 876 -15.11 12.45 7.38
CA THR A 876 -13.68 12.25 7.64
C THR A 876 -12.82 12.49 6.39
N THR A 877 -13.26 11.99 5.24
CA THR A 877 -12.60 12.18 3.92
C THR A 877 -12.53 13.65 3.50
N PHE A 878 -13.59 14.43 3.76
CA PHE A 878 -13.61 15.87 3.48
C PHE A 878 -12.65 16.63 4.41
N ARG A 879 -12.64 16.28 5.70
CA ARG A 879 -11.73 16.88 6.69
C ARG A 879 -10.27 16.65 6.32
N TYR A 880 -9.91 15.44 5.89
CA TYR A 880 -8.57 15.15 5.40
C TYR A 880 -8.20 16.03 4.20
N ASP A 881 -9.03 16.07 3.16
CA ASP A 881 -8.72 16.86 1.95
C ASP A 881 -8.68 18.36 2.22
N LEU A 882 -9.53 18.86 3.14
CA LEU A 882 -9.51 20.25 3.56
C LEU A 882 -8.18 20.61 4.22
N VAL A 883 -7.64 19.74 5.08
CA VAL A 883 -6.33 19.91 5.69
C VAL A 883 -5.22 19.81 4.65
N ASP A 884 -5.25 18.83 3.75
CA ASP A 884 -4.20 18.63 2.73
C ASP A 884 -4.14 19.79 1.71
N ILE A 885 -5.30 20.32 1.28
CA ILE A 885 -5.36 21.50 0.41
C ILE A 885 -4.89 22.75 1.15
N SER A 886 -5.30 22.94 2.41
CA SER A 886 -4.82 24.07 3.23
C SER A 886 -3.31 24.01 3.42
N ARG A 887 -2.76 22.82 3.69
CA ARG A 887 -1.32 22.55 3.77
C ARG A 887 -0.63 22.92 2.48
N GLN A 888 -1.12 22.46 1.33
CA GLN A 888 -0.51 22.74 0.03
C GLN A 888 -0.47 24.24 -0.29
N VAL A 889 -1.54 24.99 0.03
CA VAL A 889 -1.57 26.44 -0.18
C VAL A 889 -0.53 27.15 0.70
N LEU A 890 -0.38 26.73 1.96
CA LEU A 890 0.66 27.28 2.84
C LEU A 890 2.07 26.97 2.34
N SER A 891 2.33 25.75 1.86
CA SER A 891 3.64 25.37 1.31
C SER A 891 3.97 26.18 0.05
N ASN A 892 2.97 26.48 -0.79
CA ASN A 892 3.14 27.38 -1.94
C ASN A 892 3.42 28.82 -1.52
N LEU A 893 2.71 29.35 -0.51
CA LEU A 893 2.98 30.69 0.04
C LEU A 893 4.37 30.78 0.66
N ALA A 894 4.80 29.75 1.39
CA ALA A 894 6.11 29.70 2.01
C ALA A 894 7.24 29.87 0.98
N LEU A 895 7.10 29.27 -0.21
CA LEU A 895 8.05 29.44 -1.31
C LEU A 895 8.18 30.90 -1.75
N GLU A 896 7.07 31.61 -1.96
CA GLU A 896 7.11 33.02 -2.36
C GLU A 896 7.64 33.93 -1.25
N VAL A 897 7.23 33.70 0.01
CA VAL A 897 7.75 34.46 1.16
C VAL A 897 9.25 34.22 1.35
N GLN A 898 9.75 33.01 1.09
CA GLN A 898 11.19 32.72 1.13
C GLN A 898 11.97 33.50 0.06
N LYS A 899 11.42 33.63 -1.15
CA LYS A 899 12.02 34.46 -2.21
C LYS A 899 12.04 35.94 -1.84
N GLU A 900 10.93 36.47 -1.30
CA GLU A 900 10.87 37.85 -0.83
C GLU A 900 11.87 38.11 0.31
N MET A 901 11.96 37.19 1.27
CA MET A 901 12.92 37.24 2.37
C MET A 901 14.37 37.31 1.84
N THR A 902 14.74 36.43 0.90
CA THR A 902 16.11 36.38 0.39
C THR A 902 16.44 37.56 -0.54
N ALA A 903 15.46 38.07 -1.29
CA ALA A 903 15.59 39.32 -2.04
C ALA A 903 15.84 40.51 -1.10
N ALA A 904 15.09 40.61 0.00
CA ALA A 904 15.27 41.66 1.01
C ALA A 904 16.66 41.60 1.66
N PHE A 905 17.14 40.38 1.97
CA PHE A 905 18.50 40.19 2.47
C PHE A 905 19.56 40.70 1.49
N ARG A 906 19.45 40.33 0.19
CA ARG A 906 20.39 40.76 -0.86
C ARG A 906 20.37 42.27 -1.08
N ALA A 907 19.19 42.89 -0.95
CA ALA A 907 19.01 44.33 -1.05
C ALA A 907 19.45 45.09 0.22
N ASN A 908 19.95 44.40 1.24
CA ASN A 908 20.27 44.96 2.56
C ASN A 908 19.06 45.68 3.22
N ASN A 909 17.84 45.26 2.89
CA ASN A 909 16.61 45.82 3.43
C ASN A 909 16.23 45.08 4.71
N LYS A 910 16.74 45.56 5.85
CA LYS A 910 16.56 44.93 7.17
C LYS A 910 15.11 44.88 7.63
N GLU A 911 14.32 45.92 7.35
CA GLU A 911 12.91 45.98 7.77
C GLU A 911 12.09 44.92 7.04
N LEU A 912 12.18 44.89 5.71
CA LEU A 912 11.50 43.89 4.90
C LEU A 912 12.00 42.47 5.20
N PHE A 913 13.30 42.29 5.41
CA PHE A 913 13.84 40.99 5.81
C PHE A 913 13.24 40.49 7.13
N ASN A 914 13.12 41.37 8.13
CA ASN A 914 12.53 41.03 9.42
C ASN A 914 11.04 40.68 9.31
N GLU A 915 10.29 41.42 8.49
CA GLU A 915 8.88 41.13 8.21
C GLU A 915 8.72 39.75 7.56
N LYS A 916 9.42 39.50 6.44
CA LYS A 916 9.26 38.26 5.67
C LYS A 916 9.82 37.04 6.38
N SER A 917 10.95 37.17 7.08
CA SER A 917 11.48 36.06 7.88
C SER A 917 10.58 35.69 9.05
N LYS A 918 9.91 36.66 9.70
CA LYS A 918 8.91 36.40 10.72
C LYS A 918 7.70 35.69 10.13
N LEU A 919 7.15 36.21 9.02
CA LEU A 919 6.01 35.59 8.33
C LEU A 919 6.32 34.15 7.89
N PHE A 920 7.52 33.91 7.35
CA PHE A 920 7.95 32.57 6.95
C PHE A 920 7.97 31.58 8.12
N LEU A 921 8.55 31.98 9.25
CA LEU A 921 8.57 31.16 10.46
C LEU A 921 7.17 30.93 11.05
N GLU A 922 6.28 31.94 10.98
CA GLU A 922 4.87 31.81 11.38
C GLU A 922 4.12 30.80 10.50
N ILE A 923 4.34 30.82 9.17
CA ILE A 923 3.74 29.83 8.26
C ILE A 923 4.15 28.42 8.66
N ILE A 924 5.42 28.18 9.01
CA ILE A 924 5.89 26.84 9.40
C ILE A 924 5.20 26.37 10.70
N LEU A 925 5.07 27.24 11.70
CA LEU A 925 4.41 26.88 12.96
C LEU A 925 2.91 26.64 12.78
N ASP A 926 2.26 27.46 11.98
CA ASP A 926 0.84 27.30 11.64
C ASP A 926 0.60 26.02 10.83
N GLN A 927 1.53 25.66 9.93
CA GLN A 927 1.52 24.38 9.23
C GLN A 927 1.62 23.21 10.22
N ASP A 928 2.54 23.25 11.19
CA ASP A 928 2.64 22.23 12.24
C ASP A 928 1.34 22.07 13.03
N SER A 929 0.70 23.20 13.41
CA SER A 929 -0.59 23.20 14.10
C SER A 929 -1.72 22.63 13.25
N LEU A 930 -1.77 22.96 11.95
CA LEU A 930 -2.75 22.40 11.02
C LEU A 930 -2.58 20.88 10.89
N LEU A 931 -1.35 20.41 10.69
CA LEU A 931 -1.04 18.99 10.54
C LEU A 931 -1.38 18.18 11.80
N ARG A 932 -1.30 18.79 12.99
CA ARG A 932 -1.59 18.13 14.27
C ARG A 932 -3.06 17.72 14.45
N THR A 933 -3.95 18.23 13.61
CA THR A 933 -5.39 17.90 13.64
C THR A 933 -5.72 16.56 13.00
N ARG A 934 -4.75 15.88 12.37
CA ARG A 934 -4.94 14.61 11.63
C ARG A 934 -3.90 13.56 12.01
N GLU A 935 -4.36 12.34 12.29
CA GLU A 935 -3.49 11.21 12.65
C GLU A 935 -2.48 10.89 11.54
N GLU A 936 -2.88 11.00 10.27
CA GLU A 936 -2.03 10.69 9.11
C GLU A 936 -0.79 11.61 9.00
N PHE A 937 -0.80 12.73 9.73
CA PHE A 937 0.27 13.72 9.74
C PHE A 937 1.01 13.83 11.08
N LEU A 938 0.82 12.88 12.00
CA LEU A 938 1.54 12.86 13.28
C LEU A 938 2.85 12.08 13.18
N LEU A 939 3.97 12.75 13.46
CA LEU A 939 5.26 12.07 13.65
C LEU A 939 5.21 11.03 14.78
N GLY A 940 4.43 11.31 15.85
CA GLY A 940 4.40 10.45 17.03
C GLY A 940 3.90 9.04 16.75
N LEU A 941 2.92 8.87 15.86
CA LEU A 941 2.42 7.54 15.48
C LEU A 941 3.52 6.72 14.77
N TRP A 942 4.23 7.32 13.81
CA TRP A 942 5.35 6.68 13.12
C TRP A 942 6.47 6.23 14.08
N ILE A 943 6.81 7.08 15.04
CA ILE A 943 7.84 6.77 16.04
C ILE A 943 7.36 5.71 17.03
N GLU A 944 6.10 5.79 17.47
CA GLU A 944 5.54 4.83 18.41
C GLU A 944 5.43 3.44 17.80
N ASP A 945 5.01 3.32 16.53
CA ASP A 945 4.97 2.03 15.84
C ASP A 945 6.36 1.40 15.71
N ALA A 946 7.39 2.21 15.40
CA ALA A 946 8.77 1.74 15.40
C ALA A 946 9.22 1.23 16.78
N ARG A 947 8.82 1.93 17.86
CA ARG A 947 9.13 1.50 19.23
C ARG A 947 8.32 0.28 19.67
N LYS A 948 7.06 0.12 19.26
CA LYS A 948 6.23 -1.06 19.59
C LYS A 948 6.83 -2.35 19.04
N MET A 949 7.51 -2.27 17.90
CA MET A 949 8.20 -3.41 17.30
C MET A 949 9.42 -3.88 18.13
N GLY A 950 10.00 -3.03 18.98
CA GLY A 950 11.14 -3.38 19.81
C GLY A 950 10.75 -4.07 21.12
N THR A 951 11.44 -5.14 21.47
CA THR A 951 11.17 -5.97 22.67
C THR A 951 11.76 -5.41 23.96
N ASN A 952 12.80 -4.57 23.85
CA ASN A 952 13.52 -3.96 24.96
C ASN A 952 14.00 -2.54 24.62
N ASP A 953 14.37 -1.73 25.60
CA ASP A 953 14.69 -0.31 25.37
C ASP A 953 15.84 -0.06 24.38
N THR A 954 16.83 -0.95 24.33
CA THR A 954 17.92 -0.86 23.34
C THR A 954 17.38 -1.00 21.92
N GLU A 955 16.53 -2.00 21.70
CA GLU A 955 15.90 -2.25 20.40
C GLU A 955 14.87 -1.17 20.05
N LYS A 956 14.07 -0.70 21.02
CA LYS A 956 13.13 0.41 20.82
C LYS A 956 13.84 1.69 20.37
N ASN A 957 14.96 2.01 21.00
CA ASN A 957 15.77 3.17 20.61
C ASN A 957 16.43 2.97 19.25
N LEU A 958 16.84 1.74 18.91
CA LEU A 958 17.37 1.40 17.59
C LEU A 958 16.31 1.62 16.49
N PHE A 959 15.09 1.11 16.69
CA PHE A 959 14.03 1.23 15.69
C PHE A 959 13.49 2.65 15.59
N GLU A 960 13.40 3.39 16.70
CA GLU A 960 13.13 4.83 16.64
C GLU A 960 14.21 5.60 15.87
N ARG A 961 15.49 5.28 16.06
CA ARG A 961 16.59 5.86 15.29
C ARG A 961 16.43 5.60 13.80
N ASN A 962 16.06 4.37 13.43
CA ASN A 962 15.76 3.98 12.05
C ASN A 962 14.61 4.84 11.49
N ALA A 963 13.51 4.96 12.24
CA ALA A 963 12.33 5.74 11.89
C ALA A 963 12.62 7.23 11.68
N ARG A 964 13.40 7.85 12.59
CA ARG A 964 13.83 9.25 12.52
C ARG A 964 14.78 9.49 11.34
N ALA A 965 15.76 8.61 11.16
CA ALA A 965 16.77 8.75 10.11
C ALA A 965 16.13 8.67 8.72
N LEU A 966 15.29 7.67 8.47
CA LEU A 966 14.70 7.41 7.14
C LEU A 966 14.01 8.65 6.56
N ILE A 967 13.22 9.37 7.37
CA ILE A 967 12.42 10.54 6.94
C ILE A 967 13.15 11.89 7.01
N THR A 968 14.44 11.88 7.36
CA THR A 968 15.28 13.09 7.45
C THR A 968 16.55 12.93 6.62
N THR A 969 17.72 12.74 7.23
CA THR A 969 19.00 12.59 6.51
C THR A 969 19.17 11.23 5.85
N TRP A 970 18.14 10.38 5.92
CA TRP A 970 18.08 8.98 5.51
C TRP A 970 19.00 8.04 6.31
N ASN A 971 20.03 8.55 6.98
CA ASN A 971 21.03 7.79 7.74
C ASN A 971 21.85 8.66 8.70
N LEU A 972 22.74 8.07 9.49
CA LEU A 972 23.65 8.81 10.39
C LEU A 972 24.96 9.27 9.72
N ARG A 973 24.98 9.60 8.42
CA ARG A 973 26.16 10.05 7.68
C ARG A 973 25.99 11.51 7.26
N ALA A 974 27.08 12.27 7.37
CA ALA A 974 27.07 13.71 7.05
C ALA A 974 26.96 13.98 5.54
N ASN A 975 27.62 13.17 4.71
CA ASN A 975 27.72 13.39 3.26
C ASN A 975 26.95 12.28 2.54
N THR A 976 25.74 12.57 2.09
CA THR A 976 24.93 11.68 1.26
C THR A 976 24.04 12.51 0.36
N ASN A 977 23.66 11.96 -0.80
CA ASN A 977 22.65 12.57 -1.69
C ASN A 977 21.22 12.19 -1.29
N LEU A 978 21.04 11.45 -0.18
CA LEU A 978 19.74 11.00 0.32
C LEU A 978 19.15 11.93 1.38
N HIS A 979 19.83 13.04 1.72
CA HIS A 979 19.31 14.02 2.67
C HIS A 979 17.94 14.52 2.24
N ASP A 980 16.99 14.48 3.18
CA ASP A 980 15.59 14.86 3.01
C ASP A 980 14.87 14.14 1.86
N TYR A 981 15.38 13.01 1.34
CA TYR A 981 14.72 12.28 0.25
C TYR A 981 13.29 11.87 0.59
N ALA A 982 13.06 11.46 1.82
CA ALA A 982 11.77 11.02 2.33
C ALA A 982 11.16 12.02 3.32
N HIS A 983 11.43 13.32 3.12
CA HIS A 983 10.89 14.38 3.96
C HIS A 983 9.36 14.29 4.07
N ARG A 984 8.81 14.65 5.24
CA ARG A 984 7.37 14.61 5.52
C ARG A 984 6.88 15.96 6.02
N GLU A 985 5.70 16.39 5.61
CA GLU A 985 5.02 17.50 6.28
C GLU A 985 4.18 16.92 7.42
N TRP A 986 4.86 16.57 8.51
CA TRP A 986 4.26 16.01 9.72
C TRP A 986 4.39 16.95 10.91
N ALA A 987 3.37 16.99 11.76
CA ALA A 987 3.41 17.69 13.04
C ALA A 987 4.48 17.07 13.95
N GLY A 988 5.19 17.91 14.70
CA GLY A 988 6.38 17.53 15.46
C GLY A 988 7.64 17.56 14.60
N LEU A 989 7.65 16.91 13.43
CA LEU A 989 8.80 17.00 12.52
C LEU A 989 8.96 18.42 11.96
N THR A 990 7.84 19.05 11.59
CA THR A 990 7.80 20.42 11.06
C THR A 990 8.32 21.44 12.07
N LYS A 991 7.87 21.37 13.31
CA LYS A 991 8.32 22.26 14.38
C LYS A 991 9.72 21.95 14.93
N ASP A 992 10.06 20.68 15.14
CA ASP A 992 11.27 20.34 15.91
C ASP A 992 12.49 20.06 15.02
N TYR A 993 12.29 19.87 13.72
CA TYR A 993 13.37 19.68 12.74
C TYR A 993 13.40 20.81 11.69
N TYR A 994 12.36 20.96 10.87
CA TYR A 994 12.38 21.92 9.74
C TYR A 994 12.42 23.38 10.19
N TYR A 995 11.50 23.79 11.07
CA TYR A 995 11.49 25.13 11.66
C TYR A 995 12.84 25.46 12.31
N LYS A 996 13.43 24.52 13.05
CA LYS A 996 14.70 24.74 13.76
C LYS A 996 15.87 24.99 12.82
N ARG A 997 15.90 24.34 11.63
CA ARG A 997 16.88 24.65 10.59
C ARG A 997 16.70 26.08 10.08
N TRP A 998 15.48 26.45 9.72
CA TRP A 998 15.18 27.79 9.19
C TRP A 998 15.41 28.90 10.22
N GLU A 999 15.05 28.68 11.48
CA GLU A 999 15.29 29.60 12.60
C GLU A 999 16.80 29.89 12.75
N LEU A 1000 17.63 28.83 12.71
CA LEU A 1000 19.08 28.95 12.80
C LEU A 1000 19.67 29.75 11.61
N PHE A 1001 19.22 29.45 10.40
CA PHE A 1001 19.66 30.16 9.18
C PHE A 1001 19.26 31.63 9.19
N ILE A 1002 18.00 31.92 9.49
CA ILE A 1002 17.48 33.30 9.58
C ILE A 1002 18.24 34.09 10.65
N SER A 1003 18.57 33.48 11.78
CA SER A 1003 19.37 34.12 12.83
C SER A 1003 20.77 34.51 12.35
N ASP A 1004 21.44 33.68 11.55
CA ASP A 1004 22.71 34.04 10.89
C ASP A 1004 22.54 35.21 9.93
N LEU A 1005 21.51 35.19 9.07
CA LEU A 1005 21.24 36.29 8.15
C LEU A 1005 20.95 37.62 8.88
N LYS A 1006 20.18 37.59 9.97
CA LYS A 1006 19.97 38.79 10.82
C LYS A 1006 21.29 39.33 11.36
N GLY A 1007 22.12 38.46 11.91
CA GLY A 1007 23.45 38.84 12.39
C GLY A 1007 24.31 39.49 11.29
N ARG A 1008 24.25 38.96 10.07
CA ARG A 1008 24.99 39.50 8.92
C ARG A 1008 24.50 40.88 8.49
N LEU A 1009 23.18 41.12 8.50
CA LEU A 1009 22.61 42.47 8.29
C LEU A 1009 23.04 43.44 9.40
N ASP A 1010 23.37 42.93 10.59
CA ASP A 1010 23.92 43.68 11.72
C ASP A 1010 25.46 43.77 11.70
N GLY A 1011 26.11 43.38 10.61
CA GLY A 1011 27.56 43.46 10.43
C GLY A 1011 28.37 42.30 11.03
N GLN A 1012 27.73 41.23 11.51
CA GLN A 1012 28.41 40.03 11.99
C GLN A 1012 28.91 39.17 10.80
N PRO A 1013 30.03 38.44 10.97
CA PRO A 1013 30.50 37.51 9.94
C PRO A 1013 29.55 36.32 9.77
N ALA A 1014 29.52 35.75 8.57
CA ALA A 1014 28.71 34.56 8.26
C ALA A 1014 29.20 33.34 9.06
N LYS A 1015 28.27 32.60 9.66
CA LYS A 1015 28.58 31.44 10.51
C LYS A 1015 28.73 30.11 9.75
N ASN A 1016 28.28 30.03 8.49
CA ASN A 1016 28.42 28.86 7.60
C ASN A 1016 28.10 27.51 8.28
N TYR A 1017 26.86 27.36 8.77
CA TYR A 1017 26.45 26.17 9.50
C TYR A 1017 26.50 24.89 8.66
N ASN A 1018 27.09 23.83 9.23
CA ASN A 1018 26.83 22.46 8.80
C ASN A 1018 25.61 21.94 9.58
N PHE A 1019 24.43 21.99 8.96
CA PHE A 1019 23.15 21.60 9.58
C PHE A 1019 23.17 20.19 10.18
N TYR A 1020 23.86 19.26 9.52
CA TYR A 1020 24.00 17.89 10.00
C TYR A 1020 24.62 17.83 11.41
N ASN A 1021 25.75 18.52 11.59
CA ASN A 1021 26.49 18.50 12.85
C ASN A 1021 25.83 19.30 13.97
N VAL A 1022 25.18 20.43 13.64
CA VAL A 1022 24.65 21.36 14.65
C VAL A 1022 23.24 21.02 15.09
N LEU A 1023 22.47 20.25 14.31
CA LEU A 1023 21.05 20.01 14.56
C LEU A 1023 20.60 18.61 14.19
N GLU A 1024 20.78 18.19 12.94
CA GLU A 1024 20.03 17.04 12.39
C GLU A 1024 20.44 15.72 13.03
N LYS A 1025 21.74 15.47 13.20
CA LYS A 1025 22.25 14.28 13.90
C LYS A 1025 21.78 14.24 15.35
N GLY A 1026 21.77 15.39 16.02
CA GLY A 1026 21.32 15.50 17.41
C GLY A 1026 19.85 15.12 17.56
N TRP A 1027 19.00 15.60 16.64
CA TRP A 1027 17.57 15.30 16.62
C TRP A 1027 17.27 13.80 16.43
N GLN A 1028 18.06 13.11 15.60
CA GLN A 1028 17.91 11.67 15.35
C GLN A 1028 18.27 10.78 16.55
N LEU A 1029 19.19 11.26 17.39
CA LEU A 1029 19.70 10.51 18.55
C LEU A 1029 19.00 10.89 19.87
N LYS A 1030 17.97 11.75 19.82
CA LYS A 1030 17.29 12.30 21.00
C LYS A 1030 16.03 11.51 21.35
N TYR A 1031 16.21 10.30 21.90
CA TYR A 1031 15.12 9.38 22.25
C TYR A 1031 14.29 9.77 23.50
N SER A 1032 14.78 10.73 24.29
CA SER A 1032 14.05 11.25 25.46
C SER A 1032 12.86 12.12 25.08
N GLU A 1033 12.83 12.63 23.84
CA GLU A 1033 11.75 13.46 23.33
C GLU A 1033 10.58 12.58 22.88
N LYS A 1034 9.40 12.89 23.39
CA LYS A 1034 8.15 12.22 23.02
C LYS A 1034 7.32 13.14 22.14
N PHE A 1035 6.72 12.56 21.11
CA PHE A 1035 5.81 13.24 20.21
C PHE A 1035 4.38 12.77 20.46
N PRO A 1036 3.36 13.64 20.36
CA PRO A 1036 1.97 13.24 20.52
C PRO A 1036 1.55 12.16 19.51
N THR A 1037 0.81 11.16 19.99
CA THR A 1037 0.17 10.10 19.20
C THR A 1037 -1.33 10.34 19.02
N GLU A 1038 -1.86 11.40 19.63
CA GLU A 1038 -3.25 11.82 19.52
C GLU A 1038 -3.30 13.18 18.82
N THR A 1039 -4.37 13.43 18.07
CA THR A 1039 -4.61 14.70 17.40
C THR A 1039 -4.90 15.80 18.40
N GLU A 1040 -4.50 17.04 18.09
CA GLU A 1040 -4.78 18.23 18.90
C GLU A 1040 -5.43 19.30 18.03
N GLY A 1041 -6.54 19.87 18.51
CA GLY A 1041 -7.36 20.84 17.77
C GLY A 1041 -8.38 20.18 16.85
N ASP A 1042 -9.11 21.01 16.10
CA ASP A 1042 -10.14 20.61 15.16
C ASP A 1042 -9.74 21.01 13.73
N GLU A 1043 -9.85 20.07 12.78
CA GLU A 1043 -9.47 20.27 11.37
C GLU A 1043 -10.16 21.47 10.73
N ILE A 1044 -11.42 21.69 11.07
CA ILE A 1044 -12.27 22.73 10.46
C ILE A 1044 -11.94 24.07 11.06
N GLU A 1045 -11.88 24.16 12.39
CA GLU A 1045 -11.52 25.39 13.08
C GLU A 1045 -10.13 25.86 12.66
N MET A 1046 -9.17 24.94 12.62
CA MET A 1046 -7.81 25.24 12.21
C MET A 1046 -7.74 25.63 10.73
N SER A 1047 -8.44 24.92 9.83
CA SER A 1047 -8.47 25.29 8.41
C SER A 1047 -9.13 26.66 8.17
N LYS A 1048 -10.19 27.01 8.92
CA LYS A 1048 -10.81 28.36 8.88
C LYS A 1048 -9.84 29.43 9.39
N TYR A 1049 -9.17 29.17 10.51
CA TYR A 1049 -8.15 30.09 11.05
C TYR A 1049 -7.04 30.36 10.03
N ILE A 1050 -6.49 29.31 9.41
CA ILE A 1050 -5.49 29.42 8.36
C ILE A 1050 -6.05 30.22 7.17
N TYR A 1051 -7.26 29.91 6.72
CA TYR A 1051 -7.91 30.63 5.63
C TYR A 1051 -8.03 32.13 5.92
N GLU A 1052 -8.61 32.51 7.06
CA GLU A 1052 -8.78 33.91 7.45
C GLU A 1052 -7.45 34.65 7.60
N LYS A 1053 -6.42 33.99 8.17
CA LYS A 1053 -5.10 34.57 8.39
C LYS A 1053 -4.33 34.82 7.10
N TYR A 1054 -4.42 33.92 6.13
CA TYR A 1054 -3.54 33.93 4.95
C TYR A 1054 -4.22 34.33 3.65
N MET A 1055 -5.54 34.20 3.52
CA MET A 1055 -6.25 34.63 2.30
C MET A 1055 -5.98 36.08 1.89
N PRO A 1056 -5.91 37.07 2.81
CA PRO A 1056 -5.52 38.43 2.45
C PRO A 1056 -4.10 38.51 1.88
N LYS A 1057 -3.15 37.73 2.42
CA LYS A 1057 -1.74 37.72 1.97
C LYS A 1057 -1.60 37.08 0.59
N LEU A 1058 -2.35 36.01 0.30
CA LEU A 1058 -2.34 35.35 -1.01
C LEU A 1058 -2.80 36.28 -2.14
N LYS A 1059 -3.79 37.16 -1.88
CA LYS A 1059 -4.26 38.16 -2.85
C LYS A 1059 -3.19 39.19 -3.24
N TYR A 1060 -2.18 39.41 -2.40
CA TYR A 1060 -1.07 40.33 -2.71
C TYR A 1060 0.19 39.59 -3.17
N THR A 1061 0.41 38.35 -2.72
CA THR A 1061 1.65 37.59 -2.97
C THR A 1061 1.54 36.59 -4.13
N LEU A 1062 0.38 35.95 -4.36
CA LEU A 1062 0.24 34.91 -5.40
C LEU A 1062 -0.50 35.38 -6.66
N THR A 1063 -1.36 36.40 -6.57
CA THR A 1063 -2.08 36.92 -7.74
C THR A 1063 -1.40 38.14 -8.32
N ASN A 1064 -1.06 38.07 -9.62
CA ASN A 1064 -0.60 39.24 -10.35
C ASN A 1064 -1.70 40.32 -10.40
N SER A 1065 -1.32 41.57 -10.23
CA SER A 1065 -2.13 42.77 -10.25
C SER A 1065 -1.57 43.67 -11.35
N SER A 1066 -2.44 44.37 -12.08
CA SER A 1066 -1.96 45.22 -13.16
C SER A 1066 -1.06 46.35 -12.64
N PRO A 1067 0.00 46.73 -13.38
CA PRO A 1067 0.84 47.86 -13.02
C PRO A 1067 0.04 49.15 -12.98
N VAL A 1068 0.51 50.11 -12.22
CA VAL A 1068 -0.06 51.45 -12.10
C VAL A 1068 0.89 52.42 -12.79
N VAL A 1069 0.41 53.13 -13.80
CA VAL A 1069 1.14 54.18 -14.51
C VAL A 1069 0.34 55.48 -14.45
N HIS A 1070 1.02 56.60 -14.22
CA HIS A 1070 0.39 57.93 -14.21
C HIS A 1070 0.61 58.63 -15.55
N SER A 1071 -0.38 59.40 -16.01
CA SER A 1071 -0.18 60.39 -17.08
C SER A 1071 0.84 61.43 -16.65
N ALA A 1072 1.64 61.91 -17.60
CA ALA A 1072 2.64 62.94 -17.36
C ALA A 1072 2.67 63.96 -18.50
N GLU A 1073 3.10 65.17 -18.18
CA GLU A 1073 3.34 66.24 -19.15
C GLU A 1073 4.78 66.73 -19.00
N PHE A 1074 5.52 66.73 -20.11
CA PHE A 1074 6.88 67.25 -20.21
C PHE A 1074 6.88 68.47 -21.10
N THR A 1075 7.65 69.50 -20.73
CA THR A 1075 7.85 70.69 -21.55
C THR A 1075 9.30 70.77 -21.95
N ILE A 1076 9.56 70.83 -23.26
CA ILE A 1076 10.92 70.91 -23.81
C ILE A 1076 11.05 72.05 -24.83
N PRO A 1077 12.22 72.69 -24.95
CA PRO A 1077 12.49 73.62 -26.05
C PRO A 1077 12.37 72.95 -27.42
N GLU A 1078 11.95 73.71 -28.43
CA GLU A 1078 12.16 73.30 -29.82
C GLU A 1078 13.65 73.31 -30.20
N ASN A 1079 14.02 72.66 -31.30
CA ASN A 1079 15.40 72.51 -31.80
C ASN A 1079 16.34 71.62 -30.97
N LEU A 1080 15.79 70.74 -30.13
CA LEU A 1080 16.59 69.75 -29.42
C LEU A 1080 17.08 68.64 -30.36
N SER A 1081 18.29 68.15 -30.10
CA SER A 1081 18.97 67.14 -30.91
C SER A 1081 18.42 65.73 -30.69
N PHE A 1082 18.67 64.85 -31.66
CA PHE A 1082 18.45 63.41 -31.51
C PHE A 1082 19.13 62.87 -30.25
N GLY A 1083 18.45 61.99 -29.52
CA GLY A 1083 18.92 61.37 -28.29
C GLY A 1083 18.77 62.22 -27.03
N THR A 1084 18.25 63.45 -27.12
CA THR A 1084 17.99 64.27 -25.93
C THR A 1084 16.88 63.65 -25.08
N VAL A 1085 17.12 63.53 -23.77
CA VAL A 1085 16.14 63.02 -22.78
C VAL A 1085 15.04 64.06 -22.55
N VAL A 1086 13.79 63.60 -22.66
CA VAL A 1086 12.57 64.42 -22.46
C VAL A 1086 12.05 64.29 -21.03
N GLY A 1087 12.07 63.07 -20.49
CA GLY A 1087 11.55 62.74 -19.17
C GLY A 1087 11.37 61.24 -19.01
N THR A 1088 10.99 60.79 -17.80
CA THR A 1088 10.85 59.37 -17.47
C THR A 1088 9.41 59.07 -17.07
N VAL A 1089 8.81 58.05 -17.68
CA VAL A 1089 7.48 57.56 -17.28
C VAL A 1089 7.60 56.81 -15.96
N ILE A 1090 6.84 57.25 -14.94
CA ILE A 1090 6.83 56.63 -13.62
C ILE A 1090 5.68 55.63 -13.55
N ALA A 1091 6.01 54.36 -13.29
CA ALA A 1091 5.05 53.32 -13.01
C ALA A 1091 5.50 52.46 -11.83
N THR A 1092 4.55 51.83 -11.15
CA THR A 1092 4.77 50.93 -10.01
C THR A 1092 3.87 49.71 -10.15
N ASP A 1093 4.33 48.56 -9.69
CA ASP A 1093 3.49 47.37 -9.62
C ASP A 1093 3.00 47.11 -8.18
N PRO A 1094 1.70 46.80 -7.95
CA PRO A 1094 1.22 46.38 -6.64
C PRO A 1094 1.89 45.09 -6.13
N ASN A 1095 2.41 44.24 -7.02
CA ASN A 1095 3.19 43.07 -6.66
C ASN A 1095 4.68 43.42 -6.52
N PRO A 1096 5.26 43.29 -5.31
CA PRO A 1096 6.66 43.63 -5.08
C PRO A 1096 7.60 42.76 -5.92
N ASN A 1097 8.65 43.36 -6.48
CA ASN A 1097 9.69 42.72 -7.31
C ASN A 1097 9.31 42.33 -8.74
N GLN A 1098 8.12 42.71 -9.23
CA GLN A 1098 7.83 42.61 -10.65
C GLN A 1098 8.61 43.66 -11.45
N LYS A 1099 9.16 43.23 -12.59
CA LYS A 1099 9.89 44.10 -13.51
C LYS A 1099 8.90 44.68 -14.51
N LEU A 1100 8.92 46.00 -14.63
CA LEU A 1100 8.13 46.72 -15.61
C LEU A 1100 8.91 46.90 -16.91
N SER A 1101 8.21 46.73 -18.02
CA SER A 1101 8.70 47.00 -19.36
C SER A 1101 7.88 48.12 -20.01
N TYR A 1102 8.55 49.03 -20.70
CA TYR A 1102 7.96 50.24 -21.27
C TYR A 1102 8.04 50.24 -22.80
N SER A 1103 6.97 50.67 -23.46
CA SER A 1103 6.96 50.83 -24.92
C SER A 1103 6.00 51.95 -25.34
N ILE A 1104 6.28 52.63 -26.44
CA ILE A 1104 5.34 53.59 -27.05
C ILE A 1104 4.36 52.78 -27.90
N TYR A 1105 3.09 52.75 -27.48
CA TYR A 1105 2.02 52.06 -28.22
C TYR A 1105 1.56 52.88 -29.43
N SER A 1106 1.46 54.19 -29.27
CA SER A 1106 1.21 55.13 -30.38
C SER A 1106 1.73 56.53 -30.02
N GLN A 1107 1.97 57.35 -31.04
CA GLN A 1107 2.38 58.75 -30.88
C GLN A 1107 1.77 59.60 -32.00
N SER A 1108 1.45 60.87 -31.71
CA SER A 1108 0.78 61.79 -32.63
C SER A 1108 1.62 62.15 -33.87
N VAL A 1109 2.93 62.03 -33.77
CA VAL A 1109 3.87 62.10 -34.90
C VAL A 1109 4.70 60.84 -34.87
N GLU A 1110 4.61 60.05 -35.94
CA GLU A 1110 5.29 58.77 -36.05
C GLU A 1110 6.80 58.94 -35.91
N ASN A 1111 7.42 58.07 -35.11
CA ASN A 1111 8.86 58.02 -34.88
C ASN A 1111 9.50 59.26 -34.20
N ALA A 1112 8.70 60.20 -33.68
CA ALA A 1112 9.20 61.42 -33.04
C ALA A 1112 10.00 61.15 -31.75
N PHE A 1113 9.57 60.16 -30.97
CA PHE A 1113 10.23 59.75 -29.72
C PHE A 1113 10.52 58.25 -29.68
N SER A 1114 11.50 57.89 -28.87
CA SER A 1114 11.78 56.52 -28.43
C SER A 1114 11.69 56.43 -26.90
N ILE A 1115 11.48 55.23 -26.36
CA ILE A 1115 11.45 54.99 -24.91
C ILE A 1115 12.36 53.81 -24.56
N ASN A 1116 13.11 53.93 -23.47
CA ASN A 1116 13.91 52.84 -22.94
C ASN A 1116 13.03 51.79 -22.27
N GLU A 1117 13.12 50.54 -22.73
CA GLU A 1117 12.28 49.43 -22.29
C GLU A 1117 12.40 49.13 -20.79
N SER A 1118 13.56 49.38 -20.16
CA SER A 1118 13.82 49.03 -18.76
C SER A 1118 13.64 50.21 -17.80
N THR A 1119 13.89 51.44 -18.25
CA THR A 1119 13.90 52.63 -17.38
C THR A 1119 12.71 53.55 -17.57
N GLY A 1120 11.96 53.43 -18.68
CA GLY A 1120 10.86 54.33 -19.02
C GLY A 1120 11.32 55.72 -19.47
N GLU A 1121 12.62 55.93 -19.71
CA GLU A 1121 13.18 57.20 -20.19
C GLU A 1121 12.81 57.46 -21.66
N ILE A 1122 12.16 58.59 -21.93
CA ILE A 1122 11.76 59.04 -23.27
C ILE A 1122 12.89 59.91 -23.85
N THR A 1123 13.30 59.62 -25.08
CA THR A 1123 14.28 60.43 -25.82
C THR A 1123 13.77 60.85 -27.19
N ILE A 1124 14.29 61.97 -27.70
CA ILE A 1124 13.97 62.48 -29.03
C ILE A 1124 14.58 61.55 -30.08
N ASN A 1125 13.75 61.03 -30.98
CA ASN A 1125 14.17 60.12 -32.04
C ASN A 1125 14.09 60.74 -33.44
N ASP A 1126 13.32 61.82 -33.60
CA ASP A 1126 13.35 62.69 -34.78
C ASP A 1126 13.50 64.16 -34.35
N ALA A 1127 14.69 64.72 -34.55
CA ALA A 1127 14.99 66.10 -34.22
C ALA A 1127 14.30 67.11 -35.16
N ASP A 1128 13.99 66.72 -36.40
CA ASP A 1128 13.33 67.59 -37.37
C ASP A 1128 11.84 67.79 -37.03
N ALA A 1129 11.24 66.83 -36.33
CA ALA A 1129 9.90 66.96 -35.76
C ALA A 1129 9.85 68.00 -34.61
N MET A 1130 10.97 68.33 -33.96
CA MET A 1130 11.05 69.22 -32.79
C MET A 1130 11.02 70.71 -33.16
N LYS A 1131 10.06 71.12 -33.97
CA LYS A 1131 9.82 72.51 -34.40
C LYS A 1131 8.45 72.96 -33.91
N TYR A 1132 8.41 73.97 -33.03
CA TYR A 1132 7.16 74.44 -32.42
C TYR A 1132 6.13 74.87 -33.46
N VAL A 1133 6.57 75.53 -34.53
CA VAL A 1133 5.69 76.05 -35.58
C VAL A 1133 4.97 74.94 -36.36
N ASN A 1134 5.53 73.73 -36.38
CA ASN A 1134 4.96 72.58 -37.09
C ASN A 1134 4.09 71.74 -36.14
N THR A 1135 4.64 71.41 -34.96
CA THR A 1135 4.00 70.53 -33.99
C THR A 1135 4.21 71.07 -32.57
N PRO A 1136 3.33 71.95 -32.06
CA PRO A 1136 3.51 72.60 -30.76
C PRO A 1136 3.34 71.65 -29.58
N SER A 1137 2.72 70.49 -29.79
CA SER A 1137 2.52 69.47 -28.76
C SER A 1137 2.47 68.08 -29.38
N PHE A 1138 3.04 67.10 -28.69
CA PHE A 1138 2.93 65.69 -29.01
C PHE A 1138 2.14 64.96 -27.94
N SER A 1139 1.38 63.95 -28.34
CA SER A 1139 0.72 63.00 -27.44
C SER A 1139 1.27 61.61 -27.72
N LEU A 1140 1.75 60.92 -26.69
CA LEU A 1140 2.21 59.54 -26.73
C LEU A 1140 1.31 58.69 -25.85
N ILE A 1141 0.85 57.55 -26.35
CA ILE A 1141 0.26 56.51 -25.52
C ILE A 1141 1.37 55.53 -25.18
N VAL A 1142 1.80 55.53 -23.92
CA VAL A 1142 2.83 54.62 -23.41
C VAL A 1142 2.16 53.41 -22.79
N LYS A 1143 2.60 52.21 -23.19
CA LYS A 1143 2.22 50.92 -22.62
C LYS A 1143 3.27 50.50 -21.59
N VAL A 1144 2.83 50.20 -20.38
CA VAL A 1144 3.64 49.60 -19.32
C VAL A 1144 3.14 48.18 -19.09
N SER A 1145 4.03 47.19 -19.16
CA SER A 1145 3.69 45.78 -18.94
C SER A 1145 4.51 45.22 -17.79
N ASP A 1146 3.86 44.47 -16.91
CA ASP A 1146 4.53 43.71 -15.87
C ASP A 1146 5.10 42.38 -16.40
N ASN A 1147 5.90 41.70 -15.59
CA ASN A 1147 6.41 40.37 -15.91
C ASN A 1147 5.70 39.24 -15.12
N GLY A 1148 4.51 39.51 -14.59
CA GLY A 1148 3.67 38.51 -13.93
C GLY A 1148 3.07 37.50 -14.91
N SER A 1149 2.36 36.50 -14.38
CA SER A 1149 1.72 35.45 -15.18
C SER A 1149 0.24 35.31 -14.78
N PRO A 1150 -0.73 35.67 -15.66
CA PRO A 1150 -0.52 36.32 -16.94
C PRO A 1150 0.06 37.73 -16.77
N SER A 1151 0.84 38.18 -17.76
CA SER A 1151 1.35 39.56 -17.77
C SER A 1151 0.20 40.52 -18.01
N TYR A 1152 0.11 41.58 -17.22
CA TYR A 1152 -0.85 42.65 -17.46
C TYR A 1152 -0.17 43.88 -18.04
N SER A 1153 -0.96 44.67 -18.76
CA SER A 1153 -0.50 45.92 -19.35
C SER A 1153 -1.49 47.04 -19.10
N VAL A 1154 -0.98 48.22 -18.82
CA VAL A 1154 -1.74 49.46 -18.69
C VAL A 1154 -1.19 50.53 -19.63
N TYR A 1155 -2.03 51.51 -19.95
CA TYR A 1155 -1.71 52.57 -20.90
C TYR A 1155 -1.90 53.94 -20.23
N ALA A 1156 -0.97 54.85 -20.46
CA ALA A 1156 -1.09 56.26 -20.07
C ALA A 1156 -0.79 57.19 -21.24
N GLU A 1157 -1.53 58.30 -21.29
CA GLU A 1157 -1.19 59.42 -22.17
C GLU A 1157 -0.05 60.24 -21.55
N ILE A 1158 1.01 60.46 -22.32
CA ILE A 1158 2.13 61.34 -22.03
C ILE A 1158 2.10 62.49 -23.03
N LYS A 1159 2.05 63.73 -22.54
CA LYS A 1159 2.09 64.93 -23.39
C LYS A 1159 3.48 65.54 -23.37
N VAL A 1160 3.98 65.90 -24.55
CA VAL A 1160 5.23 66.65 -24.70
C VAL A 1160 4.90 67.98 -25.35
N LEU A 1161 5.03 69.07 -24.61
CA LEU A 1161 4.81 70.42 -25.11
C LEU A 1161 6.13 71.00 -25.61
N LEU A 1162 6.16 71.44 -26.86
CA LEU A 1162 7.27 72.26 -27.34
C LEU A 1162 7.09 73.68 -26.85
N THR A 1163 8.20 74.33 -26.56
CA THR A 1163 8.26 75.77 -26.35
C THR A 1163 9.12 76.38 -27.45
N THR A 1164 8.67 77.47 -28.07
CA THR A 1164 9.50 78.20 -29.02
C THR A 1164 10.80 78.64 -28.35
N SER A 1165 11.93 78.54 -29.04
CA SER A 1165 13.18 79.15 -28.58
C SER A 1165 13.08 80.68 -28.69
N ILE A 1166 12.29 81.30 -27.80
CA ILE A 1166 12.35 82.73 -27.54
C ILE A 1166 13.22 82.85 -26.29
N HIS A 1167 14.45 83.36 -26.45
CA HIS A 1167 15.15 84.00 -25.34
C HIS A 1167 14.29 85.16 -24.85
N SER A 1168 13.51 84.89 -23.80
CA SER A 1168 13.19 85.78 -22.70
C SER A 1168 12.05 85.13 -21.95
N VAL A 1169 12.33 84.69 -20.74
CA VAL A 1169 11.33 84.50 -19.68
C VAL A 1169 10.40 85.71 -19.75
N LYS A 1170 9.13 85.48 -20.09
CA LYS A 1170 8.11 86.52 -19.95
C LYS A 1170 8.06 86.88 -18.47
N ASP A 1171 8.47 88.11 -18.22
CA ASP A 1171 7.92 89.04 -17.23
C ASP A 1171 6.75 88.44 -16.47
N ASP A 1172 7.02 88.18 -15.19
CA ASP A 1172 6.05 87.90 -14.15
C ASP A 1172 4.94 88.96 -14.25
N LEU A 1173 3.74 88.51 -14.64
CA LEU A 1173 2.53 89.32 -14.81
C LEU A 1173 2.13 89.90 -13.45
N GLY A 1174 2.73 91.04 -13.09
CA GLY A 1174 2.34 91.81 -11.90
C GLY A 1174 3.33 92.88 -11.43
N SER A 1175 4.63 92.74 -11.72
CA SER A 1175 5.66 93.64 -11.20
C SER A 1175 5.82 94.90 -12.07
N LYS A 1176 5.91 96.08 -11.45
CA LYS A 1176 6.20 97.36 -12.13
C LYS A 1176 7.71 97.61 -12.32
N ILE A 1177 8.56 96.69 -11.87
CA ILE A 1177 10.02 96.79 -11.91
C ILE A 1177 10.53 95.94 -13.10
N LYS A 1178 11.39 96.53 -13.93
CA LYS A 1178 11.99 95.83 -15.07
C LYS A 1178 13.46 95.52 -14.78
N ILE A 1179 13.92 94.31 -15.12
CA ILE A 1179 15.33 93.90 -14.96
C ILE A 1179 15.89 93.37 -16.29
N HIS A 1180 17.16 93.64 -16.59
CA HIS A 1180 17.83 93.14 -17.80
C HIS A 1180 19.37 93.19 -17.69
N PRO A 1181 20.12 92.27 -18.33
CA PRO A 1181 19.63 91.02 -18.90
C PRO A 1181 19.16 90.05 -17.79
N ASN A 1182 18.24 89.16 -18.09
CA ASN A 1182 17.82 88.05 -17.22
C ASN A 1182 17.55 86.84 -18.13
N PRO A 1183 18.40 85.79 -18.13
CA PRO A 1183 19.53 85.54 -17.23
C PRO A 1183 20.66 86.59 -17.32
N THR A 1184 21.42 86.76 -16.24
CA THR A 1184 22.62 87.61 -16.18
C THR A 1184 23.84 86.82 -15.74
N LYS A 1185 25.03 87.31 -16.07
CA LYS A 1185 26.31 86.72 -15.65
C LYS A 1185 27.09 87.62 -14.70
N ASN A 1186 27.20 88.91 -15.02
CA ASN A 1186 28.02 89.85 -14.25
C ASN A 1186 27.24 91.07 -13.75
N LEU A 1187 26.19 91.49 -14.44
CA LEU A 1187 25.54 92.78 -14.18
C LEU A 1187 24.04 92.69 -14.45
N LEU A 1188 23.21 93.08 -13.49
CA LEU A 1188 21.76 93.17 -13.61
C LEU A 1188 21.32 94.63 -13.55
N THR A 1189 20.81 95.18 -14.66
CA THR A 1189 20.23 96.53 -14.71
C THR A 1189 18.79 96.48 -14.21
N VAL A 1190 18.49 97.27 -13.18
CA VAL A 1190 17.16 97.38 -12.54
C VAL A 1190 16.55 98.74 -12.86
N ASN A 1191 15.33 98.73 -13.38
CA ASN A 1191 14.52 99.89 -13.75
C ASN A 1191 13.28 99.97 -12.85
N LEU A 1192 13.21 100.99 -12.01
CA LEU A 1192 12.08 101.26 -11.12
C LEU A 1192 11.02 102.13 -11.83
N PRO A 1193 9.72 101.95 -11.53
CA PRO A 1193 8.65 102.75 -12.13
C PRO A 1193 8.65 104.20 -11.64
N ILE A 1194 9.15 104.46 -10.43
CA ILE A 1194 9.27 105.77 -9.79
C ILE A 1194 10.67 105.94 -9.19
N GLN A 1195 11.16 107.18 -9.13
CA GLN A 1195 12.40 107.48 -8.42
C GLN A 1195 12.11 107.69 -6.94
N GLU A 1196 12.59 106.77 -6.10
CA GLU A 1196 12.63 106.92 -4.65
C GLU A 1196 13.81 106.13 -4.06
N LYS A 1197 14.10 106.36 -2.77
CA LYS A 1197 15.11 105.59 -2.06
C LYS A 1197 14.54 104.21 -1.73
N VAL A 1198 15.19 103.16 -2.25
CA VAL A 1198 14.83 101.76 -2.04
C VAL A 1198 15.96 100.97 -1.39
N ASN A 1199 15.61 100.01 -0.55
CA ASN A 1199 16.50 98.96 -0.06
C ASN A 1199 16.26 97.67 -0.85
N LEU A 1200 17.33 97.06 -1.34
CA LEU A 1200 17.30 95.90 -2.22
C LEU A 1200 17.98 94.73 -1.52
N LYS A 1201 17.40 93.54 -1.65
CA LYS A 1201 18.01 92.29 -1.16
C LYS A 1201 18.01 91.25 -2.28
N ILE A 1202 19.16 90.66 -2.56
CA ILE A 1202 19.23 89.43 -3.36
C ILE A 1202 19.14 88.26 -2.37
N VAL A 1203 18.20 87.36 -2.58
CA VAL A 1203 18.01 86.14 -1.78
C VAL A 1203 18.06 84.89 -2.66
N ASP A 1204 18.52 83.78 -2.11
CA ASP A 1204 18.46 82.47 -2.78
C ASP A 1204 17.07 81.79 -2.65
N THR A 1205 16.91 80.60 -3.23
CA THR A 1205 15.63 79.85 -3.24
C THR A 1205 15.17 79.39 -1.86
N VAL A 1206 16.03 79.42 -0.84
CA VAL A 1206 15.68 79.10 0.56
C VAL A 1206 15.46 80.37 1.41
N GLY A 1207 15.48 81.55 0.79
CA GLY A 1207 15.20 82.84 1.44
C GLY A 1207 16.39 83.46 2.17
N LYS A 1208 17.61 82.93 2.00
CA LYS A 1208 18.82 83.48 2.63
C LYS A 1208 19.26 84.73 1.87
N THR A 1209 19.51 85.82 2.59
CA THR A 1209 20.05 87.06 2.01
C THR A 1209 21.51 86.89 1.62
N ILE A 1210 21.82 87.17 0.35
CA ILE A 1210 23.14 87.11 -0.24
C ILE A 1210 23.76 88.51 -0.26
N ASN A 1211 23.09 89.46 -0.92
CA ASN A 1211 23.58 90.84 -1.06
C ASN A 1211 22.51 91.86 -0.64
N LEU A 1212 22.96 93.02 -0.15
CA LEU A 1212 22.13 94.17 0.23
C LEU A 1212 22.60 95.44 -0.47
N TYR A 1213 21.66 96.23 -0.99
CA TYR A 1213 21.95 97.51 -1.62
C TYR A 1213 20.95 98.59 -1.19
N THR A 1214 21.36 99.84 -1.29
CA THR A 1214 20.47 101.00 -1.18
C THR A 1214 20.68 101.89 -2.40
N LYS A 1215 19.61 102.20 -3.13
CA LYS A 1215 19.65 103.02 -4.35
C LYS A 1215 18.58 104.11 -4.29
N ASN A 1216 18.83 105.25 -4.94
CA ASN A 1216 17.90 106.38 -5.02
C ASN A 1216 17.74 106.88 -6.47
N GLU A 1217 18.10 106.03 -7.42
CA GLU A 1217 18.08 106.28 -8.86
C GLU A 1217 16.94 105.45 -9.47
N LYS A 1218 16.36 105.95 -10.57
CA LYS A 1218 15.29 105.24 -11.28
C LYS A 1218 15.81 104.02 -12.05
N GLN A 1219 17.07 104.06 -12.47
CA GLN A 1219 17.77 102.98 -13.16
C GLN A 1219 19.16 102.84 -12.55
N PHE A 1220 19.58 101.62 -12.24
CA PHE A 1220 20.91 101.33 -11.72
C PHE A 1220 21.31 99.88 -11.99
N ASP A 1221 22.60 99.61 -11.95
CA ASP A 1221 23.15 98.27 -12.12
C ASP A 1221 23.52 97.65 -10.77
N LEU A 1222 23.32 96.34 -10.69
CA LEU A 1222 23.78 95.48 -9.59
C LEU A 1222 24.83 94.51 -10.12
N ASP A 1223 25.97 94.43 -9.44
CA ASP A 1223 27.00 93.42 -9.73
C ASP A 1223 26.54 92.06 -9.20
N THR A 1224 26.48 91.08 -10.10
CA THR A 1224 26.07 89.70 -9.82
C THR A 1224 27.19 88.70 -10.07
N SER A 1225 28.41 89.15 -10.40
CA SER A 1225 29.53 88.30 -10.79
C SER A 1225 29.98 87.31 -9.70
N SER A 1226 29.63 87.58 -8.44
CA SER A 1226 29.95 86.71 -7.30
C SER A 1226 28.90 85.61 -7.03
N LEU A 1227 27.80 85.57 -7.77
CA LEU A 1227 26.73 84.60 -7.57
C LEU A 1227 27.02 83.33 -8.39
N SER A 1228 26.72 82.16 -7.83
CA SER A 1228 26.79 80.88 -8.55
C SER A 1228 25.60 80.69 -9.48
N ASN A 1229 25.76 79.90 -10.54
CA ASN A 1229 24.68 79.56 -11.47
C ASN A 1229 23.43 79.06 -10.73
N GLY A 1230 22.27 79.66 -11.00
CA GLY A 1230 21.03 79.33 -10.28
C GLY A 1230 19.97 80.44 -10.32
N VAL A 1231 18.85 80.21 -9.63
CA VAL A 1231 17.73 81.16 -9.54
C VAL A 1231 17.82 81.96 -8.23
N TYR A 1232 17.67 83.28 -8.32
CA TYR A 1232 17.69 84.22 -7.20
C TYR A 1232 16.45 85.13 -7.24
N PHE A 1233 16.14 85.75 -6.11
CA PHE A 1233 15.07 86.75 -6.01
C PHE A 1233 15.63 88.09 -5.55
N LEU A 1234 15.23 89.17 -6.22
CA LEU A 1234 15.51 90.55 -5.84
C LEU A 1234 14.28 91.14 -5.12
N ALA A 1235 14.36 91.24 -3.80
CA ALA A 1235 13.35 91.89 -2.97
C ALA A 1235 13.64 93.39 -2.86
N ILE A 1236 12.68 94.24 -3.22
CA ILE A 1236 12.77 95.70 -3.22
C ILE A 1236 11.83 96.24 -2.15
N ASN A 1237 12.35 97.08 -1.25
CA ASN A 1237 11.58 97.72 -0.19
C ASN A 1237 11.78 99.24 -0.18
N GLY A 1238 10.75 99.99 -0.53
CA GLY A 1238 10.70 101.45 -0.61
C GLY A 1238 9.48 102.02 0.11
N LYS A 1239 9.35 103.35 0.14
CA LYS A 1239 8.21 104.00 0.79
C LYS A 1239 6.91 103.83 -0.01
N LYS A 1240 7.02 103.73 -1.34
CA LYS A 1240 5.89 103.60 -2.28
C LYS A 1240 6.00 102.36 -3.18
N LEU A 1241 7.13 101.66 -3.18
CA LEU A 1241 7.40 100.48 -4.01
C LEU A 1241 7.94 99.32 -3.15
N ASN A 1242 7.14 98.27 -2.98
CA ASN A 1242 7.57 97.00 -2.39
C ASN A 1242 7.21 95.88 -3.35
N ASP A 1243 8.21 95.11 -3.79
CA ASP A 1243 8.01 94.04 -4.77
C ASP A 1243 9.15 93.02 -4.70
N THR A 1244 8.98 91.85 -5.29
CA THR A 1244 10.04 90.83 -5.41
C THR A 1244 10.01 90.23 -6.80
N ILE A 1245 11.16 90.19 -7.47
CA ILE A 1245 11.30 89.67 -8.85
C ILE A 1245 12.40 88.60 -8.91
N SER A 1246 12.15 87.51 -9.62
CA SER A 1246 13.15 86.45 -9.81
C SER A 1246 14.09 86.74 -10.99
N PHE A 1247 15.35 86.31 -10.88
CA PHE A 1247 16.33 86.37 -11.95
C PHE A 1247 17.31 85.19 -11.91
N ILE A 1248 17.91 84.88 -13.04
CA ILE A 1248 18.76 83.70 -13.25
C ILE A 1248 20.21 84.13 -13.43
N ILE A 1249 21.13 83.39 -12.81
CA ILE A 1249 22.58 83.49 -13.03
C ILE A 1249 23.04 82.36 -13.95
N GLU A 1250 23.74 82.71 -15.04
CA GLU A 1250 24.28 81.81 -16.07
C GLU A 1250 25.75 81.42 -15.92
#